data_AF-Q233X1-F1
#
_entry.id   AF-Q233X1-F1
#
_cell.length_a   1.000
_cell.length_b   1.000
_cell.length_c   1.000
_cell.angle_alpha   90.00
_cell.angle_beta   90.00
_cell.angle_gamma   90.00
#
_symmetry.space_group_name_H-M   'P 1'
#
loop_
_entity.id
_entity.type
_entity.pdbx_description
1 polymer ?
#
loop_
_entity_poly.entity_id
_entity_poly.type
_entity_poly.pdbx_seq_one_letter_code
_entity_poly.pdbx_strand_id
1 'polypeptide(L)'
;MDSQDKEIRERFLSINDDNQSYNLSETNQRKKHNNINSSDRSKTQTFQEDEQDDLVKYIKKLKQGFRSQKQERDCSRENNKDFINLGQNSNKQIENNEDQDDQQNFDGDQYNADQMTNTQSYSDDSEYFKQDSSNFDQIMNLEGDINLDEFQGKFGNYASWSWSQFFEFFIYHIIYYIFGPFCIIIFYPFNKTYIYKNLGFNLGGDFSFIQFVLWITNLFITIAYIFIPKTQTFVEVFEVYNMWIMVIFRIFSISCKYAMLHPMTITLYKKKLLTKEEKLKDFYLADWKKQTDQCLIEELFAAQQRNEVDLTMFSTSFFYEINDNTYNKLQEIQQIQLESLQFSRVSLDILGNNSVKLVEQFSQLKTDKNQTKSQSFNGMVILHFLIKQFNKNQKFYQANYIVFLIGLLRSSIWYIYTLVYYPEKYLEFDLFVTVVGTAMTAFNFLLYVTIGLFLLNIIFDSHRIYHLMVQMLFLIKPKKDQNYIQTQKYLPTLNLTQNNNFKNWVQLRRLSIEYGKRFWKRGQVNLSFMLLYSIYPAISLILYMLDVFHFCELEIWFMTFDFFITFISVAICLYFSACINYSFVYHISILEEIQIVFRNLQREDLLQSKQEPSNYLYRIILKNLREKTGNNEEAIQEYINNIIESIDDSKNELQLLSNTEPFQCFGFTITFSILKSGLIFLSSILTFSINVYLKAH
;
A
#
# COMPACT_ATOMS: atom_id res chain seq x y z
N MET A 1 -3.77 60.35 -33.97
CA MET A 1 -4.77 59.26 -34.02
C MET A 1 -4.43 58.24 -35.11
N ASP A 2 -4.03 58.65 -36.31
CA ASP A 2 -3.74 57.69 -37.42
C ASP A 2 -2.55 56.73 -37.24
N SER A 3 -1.62 57.01 -36.33
CA SER A 3 -0.46 56.13 -36.09
C SER A 3 -0.76 54.94 -35.17
N GLN A 4 -1.71 55.07 -34.23
CA GLN A 4 -2.07 53.98 -33.32
C GLN A 4 -3.02 52.98 -34.00
N ASP A 5 -3.94 53.46 -34.84
CA ASP A 5 -4.83 52.57 -35.59
C ASP A 5 -4.07 51.74 -36.62
N LYS A 6 -2.96 52.25 -37.17
CA LYS A 6 -2.10 51.48 -38.07
C LYS A 6 -1.36 50.36 -37.33
N GLU A 7 -0.84 50.62 -36.13
CA GLU A 7 -0.15 49.60 -35.31
C GLU A 7 -1.13 48.51 -34.83
N ILE A 8 -2.37 48.89 -34.46
CA ILE A 8 -3.42 47.94 -34.08
C ILE A 8 -3.82 47.08 -35.29
N ARG A 9 -3.94 47.66 -36.49
CA ARG A 9 -4.27 46.91 -37.71
C ARG A 9 -3.17 45.94 -38.12
N GLU A 10 -1.91 46.34 -38.00
CA GLU A 10 -0.76 45.48 -38.31
C GLU A 10 -0.63 44.33 -37.29
N ARG A 11 -0.91 44.57 -36.00
CA ARG A 11 -0.99 43.48 -35.00
C ARG A 11 -2.16 42.54 -35.22
N PHE A 12 -3.31 43.03 -35.68
CA PHE A 12 -4.44 42.15 -36.00
C PHE A 12 -4.19 41.29 -37.25
N LEU A 13 -3.43 41.79 -38.22
CA LEU A 13 -3.06 41.03 -39.41
C LEU A 13 -2.01 39.96 -39.09
N SER A 14 -1.00 40.26 -38.24
CA SER A 14 0.00 39.25 -37.84
C SER A 14 -0.61 38.09 -37.05
N ILE A 15 -1.60 38.36 -36.18
CA ILE A 15 -2.30 37.31 -35.42
C ILE A 15 -3.14 36.40 -36.33
N ASN A 16 -3.66 36.92 -37.45
CA ASN A 16 -4.44 36.11 -38.39
C ASN A 16 -3.55 35.21 -39.27
N ASP A 17 -2.37 35.68 -39.66
CA ASP A 17 -1.40 34.89 -40.43
C ASP A 17 -0.80 33.76 -39.58
N ASP A 18 -0.53 34.02 -38.29
CA ASP A 18 -0.09 32.99 -37.35
C ASP A 18 -1.16 31.91 -37.13
N ASN A 19 -2.45 32.30 -37.04
CA ASN A 19 -3.56 31.35 -36.92
C ASN A 19 -3.82 30.54 -38.20
N GLN A 20 -3.55 31.09 -39.39
CA GLN A 20 -3.62 30.32 -40.63
C GLN A 20 -2.46 29.31 -40.76
N SER A 21 -1.24 29.70 -40.36
CA SER A 21 -0.09 28.79 -40.36
C SER A 21 -0.27 27.63 -39.37
N TYR A 22 -0.89 27.89 -38.21
CA TYR A 22 -1.20 26.86 -37.21
C TYR A 22 -2.23 25.85 -37.73
N ASN A 23 -3.30 26.32 -38.38
CA ASN A 23 -4.34 25.46 -38.95
C ASN A 23 -3.83 24.61 -40.14
N LEU A 24 -2.93 25.14 -40.98
CA LEU A 24 -2.28 24.37 -42.05
C LEU A 24 -1.31 23.30 -41.50
N SER A 25 -0.64 23.57 -40.39
CA SER A 25 0.22 22.60 -39.70
C SER A 25 -0.59 21.45 -39.08
N GLU A 26 -1.75 21.75 -38.47
CA GLU A 26 -2.66 20.74 -37.90
C GLU A 26 -3.31 19.87 -38.98
N THR A 27 -3.67 20.46 -40.13
CA THR A 27 -4.29 19.72 -41.23
C THR A 27 -3.29 18.77 -41.91
N ASN A 28 -2.02 19.17 -42.01
CA ASN A 28 -0.94 18.32 -42.53
C ASN A 28 -0.48 17.26 -41.51
N GLN A 29 -0.51 17.54 -40.20
CA GLN A 29 -0.31 16.52 -39.17
C GLN A 29 -1.45 15.49 -39.14
N ARG A 30 -2.72 15.89 -39.32
CA ARG A 30 -3.86 14.97 -39.43
C ARG A 30 -3.79 14.06 -40.67
N LYS A 31 -3.32 14.58 -41.82
CA LYS A 31 -3.10 13.74 -43.02
C LYS A 31 -1.94 12.75 -42.84
N LYS A 32 -0.88 13.13 -42.12
CA LYS A 32 0.24 12.23 -41.80
C LYS A 32 -0.16 11.18 -40.75
N HIS A 33 -1.06 11.50 -39.82
CA HIS A 33 -1.56 10.56 -38.81
C HIS A 33 -2.55 9.52 -39.41
N ASN A 34 -3.33 9.89 -40.42
CA ASN A 34 -4.26 8.96 -41.07
C ASN A 34 -3.58 7.92 -41.97
N ASN A 35 -2.36 8.17 -42.47
CA ASN A 35 -1.59 7.19 -43.25
C ASN A 35 -0.72 6.24 -42.39
N ILE A 36 -0.58 6.49 -41.08
CA ILE A 36 0.15 5.60 -40.15
C ILE A 36 -0.81 4.59 -39.48
N ASN A 37 -2.12 4.84 -39.48
CA ASN A 37 -3.13 4.04 -38.78
C ASN A 37 -3.53 2.70 -39.45
N SER A 38 -2.99 2.35 -40.64
CA SER A 38 -3.28 1.06 -41.27
C SER A 38 -2.31 -0.06 -40.89
N SER A 39 -1.06 0.24 -40.51
CA SER A 39 -0.08 -0.78 -40.06
C SER A 39 -0.08 -1.01 -38.55
N ASP A 40 -0.54 -0.04 -37.74
CA ASP A 40 -0.68 -0.20 -36.29
C ASP A 40 -1.99 -0.89 -35.87
N ARG A 41 -3.03 -0.89 -36.72
CA ARG A 41 -4.28 -1.62 -36.44
C ARG A 41 -4.10 -3.14 -36.44
N SER A 42 -3.24 -3.69 -37.29
CA SER A 42 -2.98 -5.15 -37.29
C SER A 42 -2.20 -5.59 -36.05
N LYS A 43 -1.24 -4.79 -35.57
CA LYS A 43 -0.50 -5.04 -34.32
C LYS A 43 -1.35 -4.86 -33.08
N THR A 44 -2.30 -3.92 -33.10
CA THR A 44 -3.22 -3.70 -31.97
C THR A 44 -4.29 -4.80 -31.90
N GLN A 45 -4.74 -5.34 -33.04
CA GLN A 45 -5.65 -6.50 -33.07
C GLN A 45 -4.98 -7.79 -32.58
N THR A 46 -3.73 -8.06 -33.00
CA THR A 46 -2.99 -9.24 -32.49
C THR A 46 -2.73 -9.13 -30.99
N PHE A 47 -2.41 -7.94 -30.47
CA PHE A 47 -2.23 -7.74 -29.02
C PHE A 47 -3.53 -7.90 -28.21
N GLN A 48 -4.69 -7.55 -28.79
CA GLN A 48 -6.00 -7.76 -28.14
C GLN A 48 -6.45 -9.23 -28.15
N GLU A 49 -6.16 -9.98 -29.22
CA GLU A 49 -6.41 -11.42 -29.27
C GLU A 49 -5.51 -12.18 -28.29
N ASP A 50 -4.23 -11.80 -28.16
CA ASP A 50 -3.30 -12.38 -27.19
C ASP A 50 -3.74 -12.11 -25.72
N GLU A 51 -4.20 -10.89 -25.39
CA GLU A 51 -4.73 -10.58 -24.04
C GLU A 51 -6.03 -11.36 -23.74
N GLN A 52 -6.89 -11.58 -24.74
CA GLN A 52 -8.15 -12.32 -24.57
C GLN A 52 -7.91 -13.82 -24.40
N ASP A 53 -6.96 -14.39 -25.15
CA ASP A 53 -6.56 -15.80 -25.00
C ASP A 53 -5.84 -16.06 -23.67
N ASP A 54 -5.01 -15.13 -23.20
CA ASP A 54 -4.39 -15.21 -21.87
C ASP A 54 -5.41 -15.16 -20.74
N LEU A 55 -6.48 -14.35 -20.89
CA LEU A 55 -7.59 -14.31 -19.93
C LEU A 55 -8.39 -15.62 -19.92
N VAL A 56 -8.73 -16.17 -21.10
CA VAL A 56 -9.43 -17.45 -21.20
C VAL A 56 -8.58 -18.58 -20.59
N LYS A 57 -7.27 -18.57 -20.85
CA LYS A 57 -6.31 -19.52 -20.29
C LYS A 57 -6.17 -19.37 -18.77
N TYR A 58 -6.17 -18.14 -18.26
CA TYR A 58 -6.19 -17.85 -16.83
C TYR A 58 -7.47 -18.34 -16.15
N ILE A 59 -8.65 -18.05 -16.72
CA ILE A 59 -9.95 -18.53 -16.24
C ILE A 59 -9.98 -20.07 -16.25
N LYS A 60 -9.44 -20.71 -17.30
CA LYS A 60 -9.37 -22.17 -17.39
C LYS A 60 -8.42 -22.76 -16.34
N LYS A 61 -7.26 -22.14 -16.10
CA LYS A 61 -6.28 -22.55 -15.08
C LYS A 61 -6.85 -22.39 -13.68
N LEU A 62 -7.57 -21.31 -13.40
CA LEU A 62 -8.33 -21.11 -12.17
C LEU A 62 -9.37 -22.23 -12.00
N LYS A 63 -10.24 -22.46 -13.00
CA LYS A 63 -11.23 -23.54 -12.98
C LYS A 63 -10.61 -24.92 -12.76
N GLN A 64 -9.43 -25.19 -13.32
CA GLN A 64 -8.71 -26.44 -13.11
C GLN A 64 -8.12 -26.55 -11.70
N GLY A 65 -7.47 -25.50 -11.18
CA GLY A 65 -7.00 -25.46 -9.79
C GLY A 65 -8.13 -25.69 -8.80
N PHE A 66 -9.31 -25.11 -9.06
CA PHE A 66 -10.51 -25.31 -8.24
C PHE A 66 -11.06 -26.74 -8.30
N ARG A 67 -11.01 -27.40 -9.46
CA ARG A 67 -11.42 -28.81 -9.57
C ARG A 67 -10.48 -29.72 -8.79
N SER A 68 -9.17 -29.49 -8.88
CA SER A 68 -8.17 -30.27 -8.12
C SER A 68 -8.32 -30.08 -6.61
N GLN A 69 -8.49 -28.84 -6.14
CA GLN A 69 -8.71 -28.57 -4.71
C GLN A 69 -10.04 -29.16 -4.21
N LYS A 70 -11.11 -29.09 -5.01
CA LYS A 70 -12.40 -29.70 -4.64
C LYS A 70 -12.29 -31.22 -4.55
N GLN A 71 -11.60 -31.84 -5.50
CA GLN A 71 -11.39 -33.30 -5.53
C GLN A 71 -10.50 -33.78 -4.37
N GLU A 72 -9.44 -33.04 -4.00
CA GLU A 72 -8.63 -33.31 -2.81
C GLU A 72 -9.45 -33.17 -1.51
N ARG A 73 -10.34 -32.17 -1.43
CA ARG A 73 -11.23 -31.98 -0.27
C ARG A 73 -12.29 -33.07 -0.16
N ASP A 74 -12.87 -33.47 -1.28
CA ASP A 74 -13.89 -34.54 -1.31
C ASP A 74 -13.26 -35.89 -0.93
N CYS A 75 -12.05 -36.21 -1.41
CA CYS A 75 -11.27 -37.37 -0.96
C CYS A 75 -10.89 -37.29 0.53
N SER A 76 -10.50 -36.12 1.03
CA SER A 76 -10.16 -35.92 2.44
C SER A 76 -11.39 -36.06 3.35
N ARG A 77 -12.57 -35.65 2.88
CA ARG A 77 -13.85 -35.80 3.59
C ARG A 77 -14.34 -37.25 3.64
N GLU A 78 -14.15 -38.03 2.58
CA GLU A 78 -14.44 -39.47 2.62
C GLU A 78 -13.55 -40.19 3.63
N ASN A 79 -12.23 -39.92 3.63
CA ASN A 79 -11.32 -40.51 4.60
C ASN A 79 -11.62 -40.10 6.06
N ASN A 80 -12.12 -38.88 6.30
CA ASN A 80 -12.49 -38.43 7.65
C ASN A 80 -13.83 -38.99 8.13
N LYS A 81 -14.78 -39.30 7.24
CA LYS A 81 -16.04 -39.97 7.62
C LYS A 81 -15.79 -41.38 8.15
N ASP A 82 -14.79 -42.07 7.62
CA ASP A 82 -14.39 -43.41 8.10
C ASP A 82 -13.71 -43.34 9.48
N PHE A 83 -12.94 -42.27 9.76
CA PHE A 83 -12.34 -42.05 11.07
C PHE A 83 -13.34 -41.62 12.17
N ILE A 84 -14.32 -40.78 11.84
CA ILE A 84 -15.33 -40.30 12.80
C ILE A 84 -16.29 -41.44 13.21
N ASN A 85 -16.60 -42.37 12.30
CA ASN A 85 -17.41 -43.56 12.63
C ASN A 85 -16.67 -44.55 13.55
N LEU A 86 -15.34 -44.52 13.61
CA LEU A 86 -14.55 -45.33 14.55
C LEU A 86 -14.46 -44.69 15.95
N GLY A 87 -14.48 -43.36 16.05
CA GLY A 87 -14.42 -42.64 17.35
C GLY A 87 -15.76 -42.52 18.09
N GLN A 88 -16.89 -42.58 17.40
CA GLN A 88 -18.21 -42.46 18.05
C GLN A 88 -18.68 -43.72 18.79
N ASN A 89 -17.99 -44.86 18.62
CA ASN A 89 -18.28 -46.08 19.38
C ASN A 89 -17.51 -46.19 20.71
N SER A 90 -16.49 -45.36 20.97
CA SER A 90 -15.73 -45.39 22.22
C SER A 90 -16.22 -44.41 23.29
N ASN A 91 -16.93 -43.35 22.92
CA ASN A 91 -17.31 -42.27 23.86
C ASN A 91 -18.71 -42.42 24.48
N LYS A 92 -19.48 -43.44 24.13
CA LYS A 92 -20.82 -43.69 24.71
C LYS A 92 -20.82 -44.46 26.05
N GLN A 93 -19.66 -44.72 26.65
CA GLN A 93 -19.55 -45.45 27.92
C GLN A 93 -18.98 -44.64 29.11
N ILE A 94 -18.70 -43.34 28.96
CA ILE A 94 -18.05 -42.54 30.01
C ILE A 94 -18.98 -41.49 30.66
N GLU A 95 -20.12 -41.15 30.04
CA GLU A 95 -21.00 -40.04 30.49
C GLU A 95 -22.09 -40.40 31.52
N ASN A 96 -21.96 -41.51 32.26
CA ASN A 96 -23.01 -41.95 33.21
C ASN A 96 -22.62 -41.93 34.70
N ASN A 97 -21.54 -41.26 35.12
CA ASN A 97 -21.04 -41.39 36.51
C ASN A 97 -20.71 -40.11 37.27
N GLU A 98 -21.06 -38.91 36.80
CA GLU A 98 -20.82 -37.68 37.57
C GLU A 98 -22.06 -36.79 37.56
N ASP A 99 -22.99 -37.05 38.49
CA ASP A 99 -23.99 -36.08 38.94
C ASP A 99 -24.61 -36.58 40.26
N GLN A 100 -23.87 -36.42 41.36
CA GLN A 100 -24.40 -36.44 42.72
C GLN A 100 -23.33 -35.90 43.68
N ASP A 101 -23.47 -34.63 44.06
CA ASP A 101 -23.27 -34.09 45.42
C ASP A 101 -22.97 -32.59 45.35
N ASP A 102 -23.93 -31.78 45.82
CA ASP A 102 -23.75 -30.60 46.69
C ASP A 102 -24.89 -29.59 46.51
N GLN A 103 -26.00 -29.85 47.22
CA GLN A 103 -26.94 -28.81 47.65
C GLN A 103 -26.92 -28.75 49.18
N GLN A 104 -26.30 -27.70 49.72
CA GLN A 104 -26.58 -27.25 51.09
C GLN A 104 -26.91 -25.76 51.08
N ASN A 105 -28.19 -25.50 51.34
CA ASN A 105 -28.77 -24.51 52.24
C ASN A 105 -27.94 -23.25 52.54
N PHE A 106 -28.47 -22.11 52.08
CA PHE A 106 -28.41 -20.87 52.86
C PHE A 106 -29.72 -20.09 52.68
N ASP A 107 -30.62 -20.26 53.65
CA ASP A 107 -31.74 -19.36 53.91
C ASP A 107 -31.20 -18.11 54.62
N GLY A 108 -31.66 -16.92 54.20
CA GLY A 108 -31.27 -15.67 54.81
C GLY A 108 -31.97 -14.45 54.22
N ASP A 109 -33.21 -14.26 54.67
CA ASP A 109 -33.93 -13.01 54.90
C ASP A 109 -34.06 -11.92 53.82
N GLN A 110 -35.33 -11.75 53.46
CA GLN A 110 -35.98 -10.57 52.90
C GLN A 110 -35.49 -9.23 53.48
N TYR A 111 -35.16 -8.29 52.59
CA TYR A 111 -35.55 -6.89 52.79
C TYR A 111 -36.05 -6.27 51.49
N ASN A 112 -37.28 -5.75 51.59
CA ASN A 112 -37.98 -4.98 50.57
C ASN A 112 -37.22 -3.69 50.24
N ALA A 113 -36.90 -3.49 48.96
CA ALA A 113 -36.66 -2.18 48.37
C ALA A 113 -37.14 -2.15 46.91
N ASP A 114 -38.37 -2.63 46.69
CA ASP A 114 -39.16 -2.18 45.54
C ASP A 114 -39.63 -0.76 45.83
N GLN A 115 -38.99 0.24 45.21
CA GLN A 115 -39.63 1.39 44.54
C GLN A 115 -38.60 2.52 44.30
N MET A 116 -38.59 3.01 43.06
CA MET A 116 -37.89 4.21 42.58
C MET A 116 -36.39 4.11 42.28
N THR A 117 -36.03 3.23 41.35
CA THR A 117 -34.96 3.54 40.38
C THR A 117 -35.42 3.10 38.99
N ASN A 118 -36.26 3.92 38.37
CA ASN A 118 -36.46 3.95 36.92
C ASN A 118 -35.22 4.58 36.24
N THR A 119 -34.03 4.11 36.62
CA THR A 119 -32.83 4.30 35.83
C THR A 119 -33.07 3.48 34.59
N GLN A 120 -33.17 4.16 33.44
CA GLN A 120 -32.96 3.54 32.13
C GLN A 120 -31.80 2.57 32.29
N SER A 121 -32.10 1.27 32.22
CA SER A 121 -31.07 0.25 32.13
C SER A 121 -30.32 0.60 30.86
N TYR A 122 -29.19 1.30 31.01
CA TYR A 122 -28.10 1.17 30.06
C TYR A 122 -27.91 -0.34 29.95
N SER A 123 -28.43 -0.91 28.85
CA SER A 123 -28.09 -2.26 28.45
C SER A 123 -26.58 -2.30 28.57
N ASP A 124 -26.10 -3.09 29.52
CA ASP A 124 -24.71 -3.18 29.88
C ASP A 124 -23.94 -3.34 28.57
N ASP A 125 -23.22 -2.31 28.11
CA ASP A 125 -22.50 -2.35 26.82
C ASP A 125 -21.55 -3.57 26.79
N SER A 126 -21.21 -4.10 27.99
CA SER A 126 -20.55 -5.39 28.16
C SER A 126 -21.25 -6.56 27.48
N GLU A 127 -22.59 -6.64 27.45
CA GLU A 127 -23.35 -7.69 26.74
C GLU A 127 -23.28 -7.54 25.22
N TYR A 128 -23.32 -6.31 24.69
CA TYR A 128 -23.20 -6.08 23.26
C TYR A 128 -21.84 -6.57 22.74
N PHE A 129 -20.74 -6.30 23.49
CA PHE A 129 -19.40 -6.74 23.11
C PHE A 129 -19.05 -8.18 23.57
N LYS A 130 -19.83 -8.80 24.47
CA LYS A 130 -19.61 -10.20 24.90
C LYS A 130 -19.75 -11.17 23.73
N GLN A 131 -20.68 -10.93 22.80
CA GLN A 131 -20.83 -11.78 21.61
C GLN A 131 -19.60 -11.77 20.68
N ASP A 132 -18.90 -10.62 20.60
CA ASP A 132 -17.66 -10.52 19.84
C ASP A 132 -16.52 -11.30 20.51
N SER A 133 -16.49 -11.31 21.85
CA SER A 133 -15.50 -12.06 22.63
C SER A 133 -15.74 -13.57 22.64
N SER A 134 -16.99 -14.04 22.71
CA SER A 134 -17.30 -15.49 22.78
C SER A 134 -16.98 -16.21 21.47
N ASN A 135 -17.17 -15.55 20.33
CA ASN A 135 -16.77 -16.08 19.03
C ASN A 135 -15.25 -16.24 18.91
N PHE A 136 -14.48 -15.48 19.67
CA PHE A 136 -13.03 -15.48 19.62
C PHE A 136 -12.42 -16.73 20.26
N ASP A 137 -12.90 -17.10 21.44
CA ASP A 137 -12.45 -18.31 22.14
C ASP A 137 -12.88 -19.57 21.40
N GLN A 138 -14.06 -19.58 20.78
CA GLN A 138 -14.51 -20.68 19.92
C GLN A 138 -13.58 -20.87 18.71
N ILE A 139 -13.13 -19.79 18.06
CA ILE A 139 -12.17 -19.88 16.96
C ILE A 139 -10.82 -20.43 17.43
N MET A 140 -10.40 -20.09 18.64
CA MET A 140 -9.15 -20.56 19.24
C MET A 140 -9.19 -22.02 19.69
N ASN A 141 -10.37 -22.50 20.07
CA ASN A 141 -10.64 -23.86 20.54
C ASN A 141 -10.99 -24.83 19.40
N LEU A 142 -11.24 -24.34 18.18
CA LEU A 142 -11.29 -25.17 16.99
C LEU A 142 -9.89 -25.70 16.69
N GLU A 143 -9.52 -26.81 17.31
CA GLU A 143 -8.27 -27.56 17.05
C GLU A 143 -8.20 -28.17 15.64
N GLY A 144 -9.20 -27.94 14.79
CA GLY A 144 -9.21 -28.35 13.38
C GLY A 144 -8.21 -27.57 12.52
N ASP A 145 -7.97 -28.07 11.30
CA ASP A 145 -7.15 -27.40 10.27
C ASP A 145 -7.77 -26.04 9.87
N ILE A 146 -7.50 -25.00 10.66
CA ILE A 146 -7.89 -23.63 10.32
C ILE A 146 -7.15 -23.25 9.04
N ASN A 147 -7.93 -22.88 8.02
CA ASN A 147 -7.42 -22.36 6.79
C ASN A 147 -6.86 -20.94 7.02
N LEU A 148 -5.57 -20.72 6.74
CA LEU A 148 -4.93 -19.44 6.94
C LEU A 148 -5.58 -18.35 6.08
N ASP A 149 -6.03 -18.65 4.87
CA ASP A 149 -6.65 -17.67 3.98
C ASP A 149 -7.98 -17.17 4.54
N GLU A 150 -8.78 -18.07 5.13
CA GLU A 150 -10.02 -17.70 5.81
C GLU A 150 -9.74 -16.82 7.04
N PHE A 151 -8.72 -17.21 7.81
CA PHE A 151 -8.26 -16.43 8.95
C PHE A 151 -7.77 -15.03 8.53
N GLN A 152 -6.96 -14.95 7.48
CA GLN A 152 -6.45 -13.68 6.93
C GLN A 152 -7.58 -12.83 6.35
N GLY A 153 -8.63 -13.42 5.78
CA GLY A 153 -9.83 -12.70 5.36
C GLY A 153 -10.53 -12.00 6.53
N LYS A 154 -10.65 -12.69 7.68
CA LYS A 154 -11.31 -12.15 8.88
C LYS A 154 -10.48 -11.09 9.60
N PHE A 155 -9.18 -11.32 9.74
CA PHE A 155 -8.29 -10.44 10.48
C PHE A 155 -7.47 -9.50 9.57
N GLY A 156 -7.72 -9.51 8.26
CA GLY A 156 -7.02 -8.70 7.26
C GLY A 156 -7.18 -7.19 7.47
N ASN A 157 -8.24 -6.79 8.17
CA ASN A 157 -8.49 -5.40 8.56
C ASN A 157 -7.47 -4.88 9.56
N TYR A 158 -6.80 -5.77 10.29
CA TYR A 158 -5.88 -5.41 11.36
C TYR A 158 -4.67 -4.65 10.80
N ALA A 159 -4.54 -3.39 11.19
CA ALA A 159 -3.46 -2.51 10.79
C ALA A 159 -2.87 -1.75 11.99
N SER A 160 -2.85 -2.35 13.18
CA SER A 160 -2.17 -1.78 14.34
C SER A 160 -0.79 -2.40 14.56
N TRP A 161 0.09 -1.61 15.17
CA TRP A 161 1.48 -1.97 15.43
C TRP A 161 1.63 -2.57 16.83
N SER A 162 2.29 -3.73 16.93
CA SER A 162 2.59 -4.39 18.20
C SER A 162 4.09 -4.36 18.49
N TRP A 163 4.49 -3.54 19.45
CA TRP A 163 5.89 -3.48 19.92
C TRP A 163 6.37 -4.80 20.54
N SER A 164 5.49 -5.51 21.25
CA SER A 164 5.84 -6.80 21.84
C SER A 164 6.23 -7.82 20.76
N GLN A 165 5.44 -7.90 19.69
CA GLN A 165 5.76 -8.78 18.56
C GLN A 165 7.02 -8.31 17.84
N PHE A 166 7.17 -6.99 17.64
CA PHE A 166 8.38 -6.44 17.03
C PHE A 166 9.64 -6.93 17.75
N PHE A 167 9.73 -6.72 19.07
CA PHE A 167 10.91 -7.11 19.84
C PHE A 167 11.08 -8.63 19.94
N GLU A 168 9.99 -9.39 20.07
CA GLU A 168 10.04 -10.86 20.05
C GLU A 168 10.73 -11.38 18.78
N PHE A 169 10.26 -10.95 17.61
CA PHE A 169 10.82 -11.41 16.34
C PHE A 169 12.19 -10.79 16.04
N PHE A 170 12.47 -9.57 16.52
CA PHE A 170 13.79 -8.95 16.40
C PHE A 170 14.85 -9.77 17.14
N ILE A 171 14.56 -10.16 18.40
CA ILE A 171 15.44 -11.01 19.20
C ILE A 171 15.62 -12.39 18.54
N TYR A 172 14.55 -12.98 18.00
CA TYR A 172 14.64 -14.27 17.31
C TYR A 172 15.65 -14.26 16.17
N HIS A 173 15.63 -13.23 15.34
CA HIS A 173 16.55 -13.13 14.22
C HIS A 173 17.96 -12.72 14.67
N ILE A 174 18.14 -11.88 15.70
CA ILE A 174 19.47 -11.61 16.26
C ILE A 174 20.14 -12.90 16.72
N ILE A 175 19.44 -13.70 17.52
CA ILE A 175 19.96 -14.99 18.01
C ILE A 175 20.26 -15.93 16.83
N TYR A 176 19.42 -15.95 15.79
CA TYR A 176 19.73 -16.72 14.57
C TYR A 176 20.99 -16.22 13.85
N TYR A 177 21.22 -14.91 13.71
CA TYR A 177 22.44 -14.43 13.05
C TYR A 177 23.72 -14.64 13.87
N ILE A 178 23.60 -14.80 15.20
CA ILE A 178 24.72 -15.15 16.08
C ILE A 178 24.99 -16.67 16.06
N PHE A 179 23.97 -17.49 16.31
CA PHE A 179 24.11 -18.95 16.52
C PHE A 179 23.76 -19.80 15.28
N GLY A 180 23.13 -19.21 14.28
CA GLY A 180 22.69 -19.92 13.08
C GLY A 180 21.59 -20.93 13.34
N PRO A 181 21.60 -22.06 12.61
CA PRO A 181 20.67 -23.16 12.82
C PRO A 181 20.67 -23.72 14.25
N PHE A 182 21.76 -23.53 15.02
CA PHE A 182 21.88 -23.96 16.41
C PHE A 182 21.02 -23.15 17.38
N CYS A 183 20.42 -22.04 16.95
CA CYS A 183 19.46 -21.28 17.77
C CYS A 183 18.25 -22.11 18.20
N ILE A 184 17.98 -23.24 17.53
CA ILE A 184 16.95 -24.20 17.93
C ILE A 184 17.15 -24.69 19.36
N ILE A 185 18.40 -24.84 19.82
CA ILE A 185 18.71 -25.28 21.19
C ILE A 185 18.23 -24.24 22.21
N ILE A 186 18.39 -22.95 21.88
CA ILE A 186 17.98 -21.83 22.74
C ILE A 186 16.46 -21.69 22.74
N PHE A 187 15.80 -21.87 21.59
CA PHE A 187 14.35 -21.65 21.47
C PHE A 187 13.49 -22.84 21.83
N TYR A 188 14.03 -24.07 21.79
CA TYR A 188 13.27 -25.29 22.05
C TYR A 188 12.50 -25.27 23.40
N PRO A 189 13.04 -24.73 24.51
CA PRO A 189 12.31 -24.65 25.78
C PRO A 189 11.17 -23.64 25.80
N PHE A 190 11.27 -22.56 25.00
CA PHE A 190 10.35 -21.42 25.08
C PHE A 190 9.29 -21.41 23.99
N ASN A 191 9.61 -22.01 22.83
CA ASN A 191 8.81 -21.89 21.63
C ASN A 191 8.59 -23.26 20.96
N LYS A 192 7.34 -23.52 20.57
CA LYS A 192 6.98 -24.70 19.78
C LYS A 192 7.83 -24.76 18.49
N THR A 193 8.17 -25.97 18.05
CA THR A 193 9.09 -26.21 16.92
C THR A 193 8.64 -25.61 15.57
N TYR A 194 7.35 -25.27 15.42
CA TYR A 194 6.80 -24.73 14.17
C TYR A 194 7.26 -23.31 13.86
N ILE A 195 7.35 -22.42 14.85
CA ILE A 195 7.70 -21.01 14.58
C ILE A 195 9.09 -20.90 13.96
N TYR A 196 10.05 -21.69 14.46
CA TYR A 196 11.40 -21.80 13.92
C TYR A 196 11.42 -22.24 12.45
N LYS A 197 10.62 -23.25 12.09
CA LYS A 197 10.49 -23.71 10.70
C LYS A 197 9.78 -22.67 9.82
N ASN A 198 8.86 -21.88 10.37
CA ASN A 198 8.16 -20.82 9.66
C ASN A 198 9.05 -19.60 9.42
N LEU A 199 9.97 -19.30 10.34
CA LEU A 199 11.00 -18.28 10.18
C LEU A 199 12.12 -18.67 9.20
N GLY A 200 12.18 -19.94 8.80
CA GLY A 200 13.21 -20.46 7.90
C GLY A 200 14.56 -20.63 8.59
N PHE A 201 14.57 -20.87 9.90
CA PHE A 201 15.80 -21.08 10.65
C PHE A 201 16.31 -22.53 10.57
N ASN A 202 15.50 -23.45 10.03
CA ASN A 202 15.86 -24.85 9.81
C ASN A 202 16.82 -25.02 8.63
N LEU A 203 17.40 -26.22 8.45
CA LEU A 203 18.25 -26.48 7.27
C LEU A 203 17.47 -26.93 6.02
N GLY A 204 16.14 -27.08 6.12
CA GLY A 204 15.30 -27.62 5.05
C GLY A 204 14.37 -26.59 4.41
N GLY A 205 14.44 -26.46 3.08
CA GLY A 205 13.56 -25.62 2.25
C GLY A 205 14.26 -24.39 1.65
N ASP A 206 13.70 -23.85 0.57
CA ASP A 206 14.32 -22.80 -0.25
C ASP A 206 14.60 -21.51 0.55
N PHE A 207 13.65 -21.06 1.36
CA PHE A 207 13.81 -19.86 2.19
C PHE A 207 14.91 -20.03 3.23
N SER A 208 14.97 -21.22 3.80
CA SER A 208 15.92 -21.56 4.83
C SER A 208 17.33 -21.64 4.28
N PHE A 209 17.49 -22.10 3.03
CA PHE A 209 18.76 -22.07 2.32
C PHE A 209 19.32 -20.64 2.18
N ILE A 210 18.49 -19.66 1.79
CA ILE A 210 18.94 -18.26 1.66
C ILE A 210 19.40 -17.70 3.01
N GLN A 211 18.65 -17.94 4.09
CA GLN A 211 19.03 -17.49 5.44
C GLN A 211 20.30 -18.20 5.92
N PHE A 212 20.46 -19.48 5.60
CA PHE A 212 21.65 -20.26 5.93
C PHE A 212 22.89 -19.75 5.20
N VAL A 213 22.79 -19.47 3.89
CA VAL A 213 23.88 -18.90 3.10
C VAL A 213 24.29 -17.53 3.66
N LEU A 214 23.34 -16.66 3.96
CA LEU A 214 23.65 -15.36 4.56
C LEU A 214 24.32 -15.52 5.92
N TRP A 215 23.81 -16.41 6.78
CA TRP A 215 24.41 -16.66 8.08
C TRP A 215 25.84 -17.20 7.97
N ILE A 216 26.06 -18.24 7.15
CA ILE A 216 27.39 -18.87 7.05
C ILE A 216 28.41 -17.93 6.42
N THR A 217 28.01 -17.09 5.46
CA THR A 217 28.88 -16.05 4.91
C THR A 217 29.22 -14.99 5.95
N ASN A 218 28.23 -14.51 6.73
CA ASN A 218 28.47 -13.56 7.82
C ASN A 218 29.40 -14.13 8.90
N LEU A 219 29.19 -15.40 9.28
CA LEU A 219 30.03 -16.13 10.23
C LEU A 219 31.44 -16.29 9.68
N PHE A 220 31.58 -16.72 8.43
CA PHE A 220 32.87 -16.91 7.78
C PHE A 220 33.69 -15.62 7.73
N ILE A 221 33.08 -14.49 7.35
CA ILE A 221 33.73 -13.16 7.32
C ILE A 221 34.14 -12.73 8.72
N THR A 222 33.28 -12.95 9.72
CA THR A 222 33.57 -12.59 11.13
C THR A 222 34.71 -13.42 11.71
N ILE A 223 34.72 -14.74 11.47
CA ILE A 223 35.80 -15.64 11.88
C ILE A 223 37.10 -15.27 11.15
N ALA A 224 37.03 -15.03 9.84
CA ALA A 224 38.19 -14.59 9.06
C ALA A 224 38.81 -13.34 9.69
N TYR A 225 38.01 -12.30 9.99
CA TYR A 225 38.52 -11.09 10.65
C TYR A 225 39.19 -11.35 12.01
N ILE A 226 38.66 -12.26 12.84
CA ILE A 226 39.20 -12.54 14.18
C ILE A 226 40.52 -13.35 14.12
N PHE A 227 40.60 -14.33 13.22
CA PHE A 227 41.71 -15.29 13.19
C PHE A 227 42.84 -14.93 12.20
N ILE A 228 42.60 -14.04 11.23
CA ILE A 228 43.66 -13.58 10.34
C ILE A 228 44.63 -12.66 11.13
N PRO A 229 45.95 -12.89 11.06
CA PRO A 229 46.93 -11.97 11.63
C PRO A 229 46.73 -10.55 11.09
N LYS A 230 46.71 -9.54 11.97
CA LYS A 230 46.52 -8.11 11.60
C LYS A 230 47.51 -7.60 10.53
N THR A 231 48.65 -8.26 10.36
CA THR A 231 49.64 -7.93 9.32
C THR A 231 49.20 -8.36 7.92
N GLN A 232 48.21 -9.25 7.82
CA GLN A 232 47.66 -9.80 6.57
C GLN A 232 46.21 -9.39 6.33
N THR A 233 45.55 -8.74 7.30
CA THR A 233 44.13 -8.36 7.19
C THR A 233 43.94 -7.34 6.07
N PHE A 234 43.24 -7.78 5.03
CA PHE A 234 42.64 -6.95 3.98
C PHE A 234 41.18 -6.59 4.30
N VAL A 235 40.61 -7.24 5.33
CA VAL A 235 39.29 -6.94 5.87
C VAL A 235 39.45 -5.96 7.01
N GLU A 236 38.86 -4.78 6.86
CA GLU A 236 38.91 -3.76 7.89
C GLU A 236 37.77 -3.93 8.90
N VAL A 237 37.98 -3.46 10.13
CA VAL A 237 36.98 -3.55 11.22
C VAL A 237 35.66 -2.91 10.79
N PHE A 238 35.73 -1.81 10.05
CA PHE A 238 34.58 -1.08 9.55
C PHE A 238 33.73 -1.91 8.59
N GLU A 239 34.33 -2.77 7.76
CA GLU A 239 33.60 -3.60 6.82
C GLU A 239 32.74 -4.64 7.55
N VAL A 240 33.33 -5.26 8.58
CA VAL A 240 32.61 -6.18 9.48
C VAL A 240 31.49 -5.44 10.21
N TYR A 241 31.76 -4.23 10.71
CA TYR A 241 30.75 -3.41 11.38
C TYR A 241 29.60 -3.02 10.45
N ASN A 242 29.89 -2.55 9.23
CA ASN A 242 28.90 -2.18 8.23
C ASN A 242 28.07 -3.40 7.82
N MET A 243 28.71 -4.55 7.63
CA MET A 243 28.04 -5.83 7.38
C MET A 243 27.01 -6.14 8.49
N TRP A 244 27.39 -5.97 9.76
CA TRP A 244 26.47 -6.16 10.89
C TRP A 244 25.35 -5.12 10.92
N ILE A 245 25.60 -3.85 10.60
CA ILE A 245 24.53 -2.84 10.47
C ILE A 245 23.51 -3.27 9.40
N MET A 246 23.99 -3.73 8.24
CA MET A 246 23.13 -4.18 7.14
C MET A 246 22.31 -5.43 7.52
N VAL A 247 22.90 -6.34 8.30
CA VAL A 247 22.19 -7.48 8.92
C VAL A 247 21.13 -6.99 9.90
N ILE A 248 21.46 -6.06 10.81
CA ILE A 248 20.52 -5.47 11.77
C ILE A 248 19.36 -4.79 11.04
N PHE A 249 19.64 -4.05 9.96
CA PHE A 249 18.61 -3.45 9.12
C PHE A 249 17.64 -4.51 8.56
N ARG A 250 18.19 -5.61 8.02
CA ARG A 250 17.39 -6.72 7.51
C ARG A 250 16.52 -7.32 8.60
N ILE A 251 17.09 -7.58 9.78
CA ILE A 251 16.36 -8.10 10.95
C ILE A 251 15.24 -7.14 11.37
N PHE A 252 15.53 -5.84 11.42
CA PHE A 252 14.58 -4.78 11.73
C PHE A 252 13.39 -4.80 10.73
N SER A 253 13.69 -4.86 9.43
CA SER A 253 12.67 -4.93 8.37
C SER A 253 11.78 -6.17 8.46
N ILE A 254 12.38 -7.34 8.74
CA ILE A 254 11.64 -8.58 8.95
C ILE A 254 10.75 -8.46 10.20
N SER A 255 11.24 -7.85 11.27
CA SER A 255 10.48 -7.68 12.53
C SER A 255 9.28 -6.75 12.35
N CYS A 256 9.42 -5.70 11.53
CA CYS A 256 8.30 -4.80 11.17
C CYS A 256 7.13 -5.56 10.51
N LYS A 257 7.42 -6.63 9.74
CA LYS A 257 6.36 -7.47 9.17
C LYS A 257 5.52 -8.11 10.28
N TYR A 258 6.19 -8.77 11.24
CA TYR A 258 5.51 -9.51 12.30
C TYR A 258 4.78 -8.57 13.27
N ALA A 259 5.33 -7.39 13.53
CA ALA A 259 4.70 -6.34 14.36
C ALA A 259 3.33 -5.87 13.84
N MET A 260 3.05 -6.10 12.56
CA MET A 260 1.81 -5.69 11.87
C MET A 260 0.88 -6.87 11.60
N LEU A 261 1.19 -8.06 12.09
CA LEU A 261 0.29 -9.20 12.02
C LEU A 261 -0.65 -9.19 13.23
N HIS A 262 -1.87 -9.67 13.00
CA HIS A 262 -2.80 -9.86 14.10
C HIS A 262 -2.20 -10.86 15.11
N PRO A 263 -2.33 -10.65 16.44
CA PRO A 263 -1.78 -11.55 17.45
C PRO A 263 -2.14 -13.03 17.24
N MET A 264 -3.35 -13.29 16.78
CA MET A 264 -3.79 -14.65 16.48
C MET A 264 -3.15 -15.26 15.23
N THR A 265 -2.77 -14.46 14.23
CA THR A 265 -1.96 -14.95 13.11
C THR A 265 -0.60 -15.42 13.62
N ILE A 266 0.01 -14.69 14.57
CA ILE A 266 1.25 -15.11 15.23
C ILE A 266 1.05 -16.40 16.03
N THR A 267 -0.06 -16.52 16.77
CA THR A 267 -0.39 -17.75 17.50
C THR A 267 -0.56 -18.93 16.55
N LEU A 268 -1.21 -18.73 15.39
CA LEU A 268 -1.32 -19.76 14.35
C LEU A 268 0.06 -20.14 13.79
N TYR A 269 0.93 -19.16 13.51
CA TYR A 269 2.31 -19.44 13.08
C TYR A 269 3.13 -20.21 14.13
N LYS A 270 2.79 -20.09 15.41
CA LYS A 270 3.39 -20.88 16.49
C LYS A 270 2.80 -22.30 16.58
N LYS A 271 1.56 -22.52 16.13
CA LYS A 271 0.83 -23.80 16.21
C LYS A 271 0.93 -24.66 14.94
N LYS A 272 1.06 -24.06 13.75
CA LYS A 272 0.97 -24.74 12.44
C LYS A 272 2.21 -24.47 11.58
N LEU A 273 2.64 -25.47 10.81
CA LEU A 273 3.66 -25.29 9.77
C LEU A 273 3.01 -24.64 8.54
N LEU A 274 3.52 -23.49 8.12
CA LEU A 274 3.01 -22.79 6.94
C LEU A 274 3.43 -23.51 5.66
N THR A 275 2.51 -23.56 4.69
CA THR A 275 2.77 -24.05 3.35
C THR A 275 3.73 -23.12 2.60
N LYS A 276 4.32 -23.59 1.50
CA LYS A 276 5.23 -22.77 0.69
C LYS A 276 4.52 -21.53 0.11
N GLU A 277 3.25 -21.67 -0.27
CA GLU A 277 2.44 -20.58 -0.81
C GLU A 277 2.12 -19.53 0.26
N GLU A 278 1.72 -19.97 1.46
CA GLU A 278 1.49 -19.08 2.61
C GLU A 278 2.77 -18.31 2.98
N LYS A 279 3.92 -19.00 3.02
CA LYS A 279 5.23 -18.36 3.26
C LYS A 279 5.57 -17.33 2.18
N LEU A 280 5.31 -17.65 0.91
CA LEU A 280 5.56 -16.75 -0.22
C LEU A 280 4.67 -15.51 -0.19
N LYS A 281 3.37 -15.66 0.13
CA LYS A 281 2.42 -14.56 0.28
C LYS A 281 2.91 -13.52 1.29
N ASP A 282 3.48 -14.03 2.38
CA ASP A 282 4.00 -13.22 3.47
C ASP A 282 5.49 -12.84 3.31
N PHE A 283 6.21 -13.31 2.29
CA PHE A 283 7.64 -13.05 2.10
C PHE A 283 7.89 -11.70 1.42
N TYR A 284 8.58 -10.76 2.09
CA TYR A 284 9.10 -9.50 1.52
C TYR A 284 8.13 -8.74 0.60
N LEU A 285 6.86 -8.62 1.00
CA LEU A 285 5.84 -7.92 0.22
C LEU A 285 5.63 -8.54 -1.19
N ALA A 286 5.95 -9.81 -1.41
CA ALA A 286 5.96 -10.40 -2.75
C ALA A 286 4.59 -10.31 -3.44
N ASP A 287 3.51 -10.63 -2.73
CA ASP A 287 2.16 -10.54 -3.29
C ASP A 287 1.63 -9.10 -3.33
N TRP A 288 2.02 -8.27 -2.36
CA TRP A 288 1.76 -6.84 -2.43
C TRP A 288 2.40 -6.21 -3.65
N LYS A 289 3.66 -6.55 -3.97
CA LYS A 289 4.39 -6.05 -5.14
C LYS A 289 3.73 -6.43 -6.46
N LYS A 290 3.11 -7.62 -6.55
CA LYS A 290 2.42 -8.06 -7.77
C LYS A 290 1.13 -7.30 -8.04
N GLN A 291 0.45 -6.80 -7.00
CA GLN A 291 -0.83 -6.10 -7.12
C GLN A 291 -1.85 -6.89 -7.97
N THR A 292 -1.96 -8.20 -7.73
CA THR A 292 -2.95 -9.05 -8.41
C THR A 292 -4.37 -8.58 -8.10
N ASP A 293 -5.35 -8.87 -8.95
CA ASP A 293 -6.75 -8.47 -8.71
C ASP A 293 -7.28 -8.99 -7.37
N GLN A 294 -6.87 -10.19 -6.95
CA GLN A 294 -7.18 -10.72 -5.62
C GLN A 294 -6.56 -9.88 -4.49
N CYS A 295 -5.27 -9.56 -4.58
CA CYS A 295 -4.58 -8.72 -3.58
C CYS A 295 -5.22 -7.33 -3.48
N LEU A 296 -5.56 -6.74 -4.63
CA LEU A 296 -6.27 -5.46 -4.70
C LEU A 296 -7.62 -5.52 -3.98
N ILE A 297 -8.41 -6.55 -4.27
CA ILE A 297 -9.74 -6.74 -3.70
C ILE A 297 -9.65 -6.97 -2.18
N GLU A 298 -8.76 -7.85 -1.72
CA GLU A 298 -8.56 -8.13 -0.29
C GLU A 298 -8.19 -6.85 0.49
N GLU A 299 -7.26 -6.05 -0.05
CA GLU A 299 -6.82 -4.80 0.60
C GLU A 299 -7.87 -3.70 0.56
N LEU A 300 -8.63 -3.62 -0.54
CA LEU A 300 -9.74 -2.70 -0.66
C LEU A 300 -10.85 -3.07 0.33
N PHE A 301 -11.24 -4.34 0.43
CA PHE A 301 -12.21 -4.78 1.44
C PHE A 301 -11.69 -4.53 2.86
N ALA A 302 -10.41 -4.77 3.12
CA ALA A 302 -9.82 -4.47 4.42
C ALA A 302 -9.89 -2.97 4.74
N ALA A 303 -9.66 -2.10 3.75
CA ALA A 303 -9.85 -0.67 3.88
C ALA A 303 -11.33 -0.29 4.09
N GLN A 304 -12.25 -0.92 3.36
CA GLN A 304 -13.70 -0.69 3.50
C GLN A 304 -14.18 -1.04 4.91
N GLN A 305 -13.77 -2.19 5.45
CA GLN A 305 -14.15 -2.63 6.79
C GLN A 305 -13.55 -1.74 7.88
N ARG A 306 -12.28 -1.32 7.77
CA ARG A 306 -11.66 -0.36 8.71
C ARG A 306 -12.38 0.98 8.80
N ASN A 307 -13.02 1.41 7.71
CA ASN A 307 -13.69 2.71 7.63
C ASN A 307 -15.22 2.59 7.66
N GLU A 308 -15.74 1.38 7.89
CA GLU A 308 -17.19 1.10 8.01
C GLU A 308 -17.99 1.65 6.81
N VAL A 309 -17.41 1.62 5.61
CA VAL A 309 -18.06 2.16 4.41
C VAL A 309 -19.15 1.21 3.96
N ASP A 310 -20.40 1.68 3.93
CA ASP A 310 -21.53 0.92 3.41
C ASP A 310 -21.47 0.84 1.87
N LEU A 311 -21.19 -0.36 1.37
CA LEU A 311 -21.08 -0.65 -0.06
C LEU A 311 -22.36 -0.38 -0.85
N THR A 312 -23.53 -0.44 -0.20
CA THR A 312 -24.82 -0.22 -0.86
C THR A 312 -25.07 1.25 -1.18
N MET A 313 -24.55 2.15 -0.33
CA MET A 313 -24.63 3.61 -0.51
C MET A 313 -23.44 4.17 -1.28
N PHE A 314 -22.37 3.40 -1.43
CA PHE A 314 -21.09 3.83 -2.00
C PHE A 314 -21.08 3.81 -3.54
N SER A 315 -22.02 4.51 -4.16
CA SER A 315 -22.10 4.70 -5.62
C SER A 315 -21.88 6.15 -6.01
N THR A 316 -21.03 6.41 -6.99
CA THR A 316 -20.76 7.77 -7.50
C THR A 316 -21.22 7.91 -8.93
N SER A 317 -21.86 9.02 -9.28
CA SER A 317 -22.27 9.33 -10.65
C SER A 317 -21.41 10.42 -11.30
N PHE A 318 -21.37 10.45 -12.64
CA PHE A 318 -20.55 11.37 -13.41
C PHE A 318 -21.37 12.37 -14.23
N PHE A 319 -20.81 13.56 -14.50
CA PHE A 319 -21.45 14.57 -15.37
C PHE A 319 -21.53 14.14 -16.84
N TYR A 320 -20.56 13.35 -17.29
CA TYR A 320 -20.44 12.90 -18.67
C TYR A 320 -20.43 11.39 -18.73
N GLU A 321 -20.87 10.89 -19.89
CA GLU A 321 -20.69 9.49 -20.23
C GLU A 321 -19.21 9.12 -20.21
N ILE A 322 -18.94 8.01 -19.52
CA ILE A 322 -17.61 7.41 -19.50
C ILE A 322 -17.33 6.85 -20.89
N ASN A 323 -16.12 7.10 -21.40
CA ASN A 323 -15.66 6.52 -22.67
C ASN A 323 -15.85 4.99 -22.67
N ASP A 324 -16.36 4.42 -23.77
CA ASP A 324 -16.68 2.99 -23.89
C ASP A 324 -15.55 2.05 -23.44
N ASN A 325 -14.29 2.37 -23.75
CA ASN A 325 -13.14 1.57 -23.30
C ASN A 325 -12.99 1.57 -21.77
N THR A 326 -13.18 2.73 -21.14
CA THR A 326 -13.13 2.86 -19.68
C THR A 326 -14.34 2.22 -19.03
N TYR A 327 -15.52 2.38 -19.63
CA TYR A 327 -16.76 1.73 -19.19
C TYR A 327 -16.61 0.21 -19.18
N ASN A 328 -16.12 -0.40 -20.26
CA ASN A 328 -15.92 -1.85 -20.36
C ASN A 328 -14.95 -2.37 -19.29
N LYS A 329 -13.87 -1.63 -19.02
CA LYS A 329 -12.92 -1.98 -17.94
C LYS A 329 -13.53 -1.89 -16.56
N LEU A 330 -14.36 -0.88 -16.30
CA LEU A 330 -15.08 -0.77 -15.02
C LEU A 330 -16.07 -1.93 -14.84
N GLN A 331 -16.78 -2.31 -15.90
CA GLN A 331 -17.70 -3.46 -15.89
C GLN A 331 -16.96 -4.80 -15.67
N GLU A 332 -15.80 -4.99 -16.30
CA GLU A 332 -14.93 -6.15 -16.07
C GLU A 332 -14.49 -6.22 -14.60
N ILE A 333 -14.01 -5.11 -14.03
CA ILE A 333 -13.59 -5.06 -12.63
C ILE A 333 -14.76 -5.32 -11.69
N GLN A 334 -15.94 -4.76 -11.99
CA GLN A 334 -17.16 -5.03 -11.24
C GLN A 334 -17.51 -6.52 -11.26
N GLN A 335 -17.37 -7.19 -12.40
CA GLN A 335 -17.59 -8.64 -12.51
C GLN A 335 -16.58 -9.42 -11.66
N ILE A 336 -15.30 -9.08 -11.69
CA ILE A 336 -14.25 -9.73 -10.89
C ILE A 336 -14.53 -9.57 -9.38
N GLN A 337 -14.98 -8.39 -8.93
CA GLN A 337 -15.37 -8.15 -7.54
C GLN A 337 -16.57 -8.98 -7.11
N LEU A 338 -17.53 -9.20 -8.02
CA LEU A 338 -18.69 -10.04 -7.72
C LEU A 338 -18.30 -11.52 -7.62
N GLU A 339 -17.41 -12.00 -8.49
CA GLU A 339 -16.91 -13.37 -8.46
C GLU A 339 -16.09 -13.64 -7.19
N SER A 340 -15.25 -12.69 -6.77
CA SER A 340 -14.48 -12.83 -5.53
C SER A 340 -15.35 -12.82 -4.27
N LEU A 341 -16.41 -11.99 -4.25
CA LEU A 341 -17.42 -12.00 -3.18
C LEU A 341 -18.20 -13.32 -3.14
N GLN A 342 -18.60 -13.86 -4.30
CA GLN A 342 -19.27 -15.15 -4.40
C GLN A 342 -18.36 -16.29 -3.92
N PHE A 343 -17.07 -16.24 -4.25
CA PHE A 343 -16.10 -17.21 -3.76
C PHE A 343 -15.93 -17.12 -2.23
N SER A 344 -15.82 -15.90 -1.71
CA SER A 344 -15.70 -15.66 -0.27
C SER A 344 -16.95 -16.13 0.50
N ARG A 345 -18.14 -16.10 -0.10
CA ARG A 345 -19.34 -16.71 0.48
C ARG A 345 -19.23 -18.21 0.69
N VAL A 346 -18.67 -18.95 -0.26
CA VAL A 346 -18.52 -20.41 -0.13
C VAL A 346 -17.63 -20.77 1.07
N SER A 347 -16.68 -19.90 1.43
CA SER A 347 -15.94 -20.03 2.69
C SER A 347 -16.70 -19.52 3.91
N LEU A 348 -17.53 -18.48 3.77
CA LEU A 348 -18.20 -17.79 4.88
C LEU A 348 -19.61 -18.30 5.24
N ASP A 349 -20.23 -19.16 4.44
CA ASP A 349 -21.51 -19.81 4.78
C ASP A 349 -21.41 -20.69 6.05
N ILE A 350 -20.18 -20.94 6.53
CA ILE A 350 -19.88 -21.56 7.84
C ILE A 350 -20.15 -20.59 9.01
N LEU A 351 -20.29 -19.28 8.77
CA LEU A 351 -20.24 -18.22 9.79
C LEU A 351 -21.47 -17.27 9.83
N GLY A 352 -22.51 -17.49 9.03
CA GLY A 352 -23.85 -16.91 9.26
C GLY A 352 -24.46 -16.00 8.17
N ASN A 353 -25.75 -15.65 8.36
CA ASN A 353 -26.70 -15.15 7.35
C ASN A 353 -26.43 -13.76 6.74
N ASN A 354 -25.55 -12.92 7.31
CA ASN A 354 -25.41 -11.51 6.87
C ASN A 354 -24.70 -11.36 5.52
N SER A 355 -23.81 -12.29 5.16
CA SER A 355 -23.13 -12.27 3.86
C SER A 355 -24.08 -12.53 2.69
N VAL A 356 -25.21 -13.23 2.92
CA VAL A 356 -26.23 -13.64 1.93
C VAL A 356 -27.08 -12.46 1.42
N LYS A 357 -27.27 -11.40 2.20
CA LYS A 357 -27.97 -10.20 1.73
C LYS A 357 -27.11 -9.35 0.78
N LEU A 358 -25.80 -9.30 1.01
CA LEU A 358 -24.91 -8.36 0.33
C LEU A 358 -24.72 -8.70 -1.17
N VAL A 359 -24.40 -9.95 -1.53
CA VAL A 359 -24.32 -10.36 -2.96
C VAL A 359 -25.69 -10.40 -3.63
N GLU A 360 -26.80 -10.59 -2.91
CA GLU A 360 -28.13 -10.46 -3.50
C GLU A 360 -28.38 -9.01 -3.93
N GLN A 361 -28.06 -8.04 -3.08
CA GLN A 361 -28.11 -6.61 -3.42
C GLN A 361 -27.21 -6.28 -4.61
N PHE A 362 -25.99 -6.80 -4.63
CA PHE A 362 -25.07 -6.62 -5.76
C PHE A 362 -25.54 -7.31 -7.06
N SER A 363 -26.27 -8.42 -6.95
CA SER A 363 -26.83 -9.14 -8.09
C SER A 363 -28.07 -8.43 -8.64
N GLN A 364 -28.87 -7.79 -7.79
CA GLN A 364 -30.00 -6.95 -8.20
C GLN A 364 -29.54 -5.72 -9.02
N LEU A 365 -28.34 -5.20 -8.75
CA LEU A 365 -27.72 -4.15 -9.58
C LEU A 365 -27.41 -4.59 -11.02
N LYS A 366 -27.33 -5.90 -11.32
CA LYS A 366 -27.05 -6.41 -12.68
C LYS A 366 -28.29 -6.54 -13.57
N THR A 367 -29.49 -6.58 -13.00
CA THR A 367 -30.68 -7.03 -13.73
C THR A 367 -31.33 -5.97 -14.61
N ASP A 368 -30.96 -4.69 -14.48
CA ASP A 368 -31.49 -3.61 -15.31
C ASP A 368 -30.67 -3.42 -16.61
N LYS A 369 -30.68 -4.42 -17.49
CA LYS A 369 -30.04 -4.36 -18.82
C LYS A 369 -30.61 -3.26 -19.74
N ASN A 370 -31.76 -2.70 -19.40
CA ASN A 370 -32.41 -1.60 -20.13
C ASN A 370 -32.17 -0.22 -19.51
N GLN A 371 -31.45 -0.11 -18.38
CA GLN A 371 -31.02 1.19 -17.90
C GLN A 371 -29.96 1.75 -18.86
N THR A 372 -30.31 2.88 -19.49
CA THR A 372 -29.39 3.75 -20.23
C THR A 372 -28.04 3.81 -19.51
N LYS A 373 -26.95 3.38 -20.17
CA LYS A 373 -25.55 3.34 -19.68
C LYS A 373 -25.43 3.97 -18.29
N SER A 374 -25.58 3.17 -17.24
CA SER A 374 -25.73 3.70 -15.88
C SER A 374 -24.54 4.61 -15.58
N GLN A 375 -24.80 5.88 -15.33
CA GLN A 375 -23.76 6.88 -15.06
C GLN A 375 -23.13 6.71 -13.67
N SER A 376 -23.58 5.72 -12.88
CA SER A 376 -23.11 5.45 -11.53
C SER A 376 -22.30 4.16 -11.44
N PHE A 377 -21.19 4.22 -10.71
CA PHE A 377 -20.34 3.07 -10.39
C PHE A 377 -20.07 3.01 -8.89
N ASN A 378 -19.90 1.79 -8.36
CA ASN A 378 -19.45 1.62 -6.98
C ASN A 378 -18.04 2.19 -6.81
N GLY A 379 -17.78 2.90 -5.71
CA GLY A 379 -16.49 3.53 -5.47
C GLY A 379 -15.33 2.52 -5.36
N MET A 380 -15.57 1.28 -4.95
CA MET A 380 -14.56 0.20 -4.93
C MET A 380 -14.09 -0.19 -6.32
N VAL A 381 -15.02 -0.22 -7.28
CA VAL A 381 -14.73 -0.50 -8.70
C VAL A 381 -13.87 0.64 -9.27
N ILE A 382 -14.22 1.88 -8.95
CA ILE A 382 -13.45 3.06 -9.34
C ILE A 382 -12.03 3.00 -8.77
N LEU A 383 -11.87 2.70 -7.49
CA LEU A 383 -10.57 2.69 -6.84
C LEU A 383 -9.67 1.57 -7.39
N HIS A 384 -10.22 0.36 -7.57
CA HIS A 384 -9.53 -0.76 -8.22
C HIS A 384 -9.08 -0.36 -9.64
N PHE A 385 -9.97 0.25 -10.42
CA PHE A 385 -9.63 0.74 -11.76
C PHE A 385 -8.47 1.73 -11.74
N LEU A 386 -8.49 2.74 -10.86
CA LEU A 386 -7.44 3.75 -10.75
C LEU A 386 -6.09 3.12 -10.34
N ILE A 387 -6.10 2.16 -9.41
CA ILE A 387 -4.88 1.45 -9.01
C ILE A 387 -4.33 0.61 -10.18
N LYS A 388 -5.19 -0.06 -10.95
CA LYS A 388 -4.80 -0.83 -12.13
C LYS A 388 -4.20 0.08 -13.21
N GLN A 389 -4.74 1.29 -13.41
CA GLN A 389 -4.15 2.27 -14.33
C GLN A 389 -2.78 2.76 -13.85
N PHE A 390 -2.60 3.01 -12.55
CA PHE A 390 -1.29 3.36 -12.00
C PHE A 390 -0.27 2.24 -12.25
N ASN A 391 -0.62 0.99 -11.93
CA ASN A 391 0.26 -0.17 -12.10
C ASN A 391 0.59 -0.43 -13.59
N LYS A 392 -0.35 -0.15 -14.51
CA LYS A 392 -0.09 -0.25 -15.95
C LYS A 392 0.90 0.80 -16.45
N ASN A 393 0.80 2.02 -15.93
CA ASN A 393 1.65 3.13 -16.34
C ASN A 393 3.05 3.10 -15.69
N GLN A 394 3.18 2.45 -14.53
CA GLN A 394 4.44 2.34 -13.81
C GLN A 394 5.14 1.01 -14.09
N LYS A 395 6.29 1.06 -14.78
CA LYS A 395 7.09 -0.13 -15.09
C LYS A 395 7.95 -0.56 -13.89
N PHE A 396 7.32 -1.07 -12.84
CA PHE A 396 7.97 -1.49 -11.59
C PHE A 396 9.20 -2.40 -11.82
N TYR A 397 9.10 -3.35 -12.75
CA TYR A 397 10.21 -4.27 -13.07
C TYR A 397 11.47 -3.55 -13.56
N GLN A 398 11.32 -2.44 -14.28
CA GLN A 398 12.47 -1.67 -14.77
C GLN A 398 13.24 -1.03 -13.62
N ALA A 399 12.54 -0.57 -12.59
CA ALA A 399 13.17 0.02 -11.42
C ALA A 399 13.94 -1.00 -10.56
N ASN A 400 13.56 -2.29 -10.57
CA ASN A 400 14.36 -3.32 -9.89
C ASN A 400 15.77 -3.41 -10.50
N TYR A 401 15.94 -3.28 -11.82
CA TYR A 401 17.26 -3.31 -12.45
C TYR A 401 18.14 -2.15 -11.98
N ILE A 402 17.56 -0.99 -11.68
CA ILE A 402 18.29 0.14 -11.09
C ILE A 402 18.82 -0.26 -9.71
N VAL A 403 17.99 -0.90 -8.87
CA VAL A 403 18.44 -1.39 -7.55
C VAL A 403 19.56 -2.43 -7.68
N PHE A 404 19.43 -3.38 -8.62
CA PHE A 404 20.48 -4.35 -8.91
C PHE A 404 21.79 -3.68 -9.35
N LEU A 405 21.70 -2.68 -10.24
CA LEU A 405 22.84 -1.92 -10.70
C LEU A 405 23.50 -1.15 -9.55
N ILE A 406 22.73 -0.47 -8.70
CA ILE A 406 23.25 0.24 -7.53
C ILE A 406 23.93 -0.75 -6.57
N GLY A 407 23.32 -1.90 -6.31
CA GLY A 407 23.93 -2.94 -5.46
C GLY A 407 25.24 -3.47 -6.05
N LEU A 408 25.29 -3.64 -7.38
CA LEU A 408 26.51 -4.06 -8.07
C LEU A 408 27.60 -2.99 -7.96
N LEU A 409 27.28 -1.73 -8.28
CA LEU A 409 28.20 -0.59 -8.15
C LEU A 409 28.76 -0.48 -6.72
N ARG A 410 27.89 -0.60 -5.71
CA ARG A 410 28.27 -0.58 -4.30
C ARG A 410 29.23 -1.70 -3.94
N SER A 411 28.99 -2.90 -4.45
CA SER A 411 29.81 -4.08 -4.13
C SER A 411 31.14 -4.05 -4.88
N SER A 412 31.17 -3.45 -6.08
CA SER A 412 32.39 -3.26 -6.85
C SER A 412 33.38 -2.28 -6.21
N ILE A 413 32.95 -1.37 -5.34
CA ILE A 413 33.86 -0.44 -4.64
C ILE A 413 34.98 -1.20 -3.92
N TRP A 414 34.64 -2.27 -3.19
CA TRP A 414 35.60 -3.12 -2.49
C TRP A 414 36.62 -3.75 -3.45
N TYR A 415 36.11 -4.32 -4.53
CA TYR A 415 36.92 -5.03 -5.52
C TYR A 415 37.87 -4.09 -6.25
N ILE A 416 37.37 -2.92 -6.67
CA ILE A 416 38.17 -1.88 -7.32
C ILE A 416 39.25 -1.36 -6.38
N TYR A 417 38.89 -1.05 -5.13
CA TYR A 417 39.86 -0.59 -4.13
C TYR A 417 40.96 -1.63 -3.91
N THR A 418 40.60 -2.89 -3.69
CA THR A 418 41.58 -3.94 -3.42
C THR A 418 42.49 -4.19 -4.64
N LEU A 419 41.96 -4.10 -5.86
CA LEU A 419 42.77 -4.16 -7.08
C LEU A 419 43.77 -3.00 -7.22
N VAL A 420 43.40 -1.79 -6.81
CA VAL A 420 44.24 -0.59 -6.94
C VAL A 420 45.31 -0.55 -5.86
N TYR A 421 44.96 -0.79 -4.61
CA TYR A 421 45.88 -0.64 -3.46
C TYR A 421 46.64 -1.91 -3.11
N TYR A 422 46.14 -3.09 -3.49
CA TYR A 422 46.76 -4.39 -3.20
C TYR A 422 46.87 -5.29 -4.43
N PRO A 423 47.42 -4.81 -5.57
CA PRO A 423 47.48 -5.59 -6.81
C PRO A 423 48.30 -6.88 -6.65
N GLU A 424 49.36 -6.87 -5.85
CA GLU A 424 50.24 -8.02 -5.62
C GLU A 424 49.49 -9.23 -5.05
N LYS A 425 48.56 -9.01 -4.10
CA LYS A 425 47.76 -10.07 -3.48
C LYS A 425 46.84 -10.79 -4.49
N TYR A 426 46.37 -10.08 -5.51
CA TYR A 426 45.56 -10.66 -6.57
C TYR A 426 46.41 -11.36 -7.64
N LEU A 427 47.55 -10.77 -8.00
CA LEU A 427 48.47 -11.35 -8.99
C LEU A 427 49.06 -12.68 -8.50
N GLU A 428 49.33 -12.78 -7.20
CA GLU A 428 49.79 -14.01 -6.56
C GLU A 428 48.69 -15.07 -6.38
N PHE A 429 47.44 -14.74 -6.73
CA PHE A 429 46.27 -15.59 -6.50
C PHE A 429 46.22 -16.14 -5.08
N ASP A 430 46.34 -15.26 -4.08
CA ASP A 430 46.05 -15.67 -2.71
C ASP A 430 44.58 -16.13 -2.65
N LEU A 431 44.41 -17.46 -2.67
CA LEU A 431 43.12 -18.13 -2.73
C LEU A 431 42.24 -17.68 -1.57
N PHE A 432 42.84 -17.46 -0.41
CA PHE A 432 42.11 -17.08 0.78
C PHE A 432 41.56 -15.66 0.67
N VAL A 433 42.41 -14.68 0.29
CA VAL A 433 41.99 -13.28 0.05
C VAL A 433 40.89 -13.22 -1.00
N THR A 434 41.07 -13.97 -2.10
CA THR A 434 40.11 -14.01 -3.20
C THR A 434 38.76 -14.59 -2.76
N VAL A 435 38.75 -15.69 -1.99
CA VAL A 435 37.52 -16.33 -1.50
C VAL A 435 36.78 -15.45 -0.50
N VAL A 436 37.46 -14.90 0.50
CA VAL A 436 36.84 -14.01 1.51
C VAL A 436 36.32 -12.74 0.86
N GLY A 437 37.12 -12.11 0.00
CA GLY A 437 36.74 -10.92 -0.75
C GLY A 437 35.51 -11.13 -1.63
N THR A 438 35.47 -12.24 -2.37
CA THR A 438 34.32 -12.61 -3.20
C THR A 438 33.09 -12.88 -2.35
N ALA A 439 33.23 -13.60 -1.23
CA ALA A 439 32.13 -13.86 -0.32
C ALA A 439 31.57 -12.56 0.29
N MET A 440 32.43 -11.65 0.72
CA MET A 440 32.05 -10.35 1.25
C MET A 440 31.37 -9.47 0.20
N THR A 441 31.88 -9.45 -1.02
CA THR A 441 31.28 -8.71 -2.15
C THR A 441 29.89 -9.25 -2.48
N ALA A 442 29.73 -10.58 -2.56
CA ALA A 442 28.45 -11.22 -2.84
C ALA A 442 27.44 -10.99 -1.70
N PHE A 443 27.90 -11.01 -0.45
CA PHE A 443 27.06 -10.74 0.71
C PHE A 443 26.56 -9.29 0.73
N ASN A 444 27.46 -8.33 0.55
CA ASN A 444 27.11 -6.92 0.47
C ASN A 444 26.15 -6.65 -0.69
N PHE A 445 26.38 -7.25 -1.86
CA PHE A 445 25.47 -7.16 -3.00
C PHE A 445 24.05 -7.63 -2.63
N LEU A 446 23.94 -8.82 -2.05
CA LEU A 446 22.65 -9.41 -1.72
C LEU A 446 21.89 -8.61 -0.66
N LEU A 447 22.58 -8.13 0.39
CA LEU A 447 21.96 -7.28 1.41
C LEU A 447 21.55 -5.94 0.83
N TYR A 448 22.43 -5.28 0.07
CA TYR A 448 22.15 -3.97 -0.50
C TYR A 448 21.00 -4.01 -1.50
N VAL A 449 20.91 -5.06 -2.34
CA VAL A 449 19.76 -5.29 -3.22
C VAL A 449 18.48 -5.47 -2.40
N THR A 450 18.52 -6.24 -1.30
CA THR A 450 17.35 -6.44 -0.44
C THR A 450 16.87 -5.11 0.15
N ILE A 451 17.80 -4.30 0.63
CA ILE A 451 17.54 -2.95 1.16
C ILE A 451 16.96 -2.03 0.09
N GLY A 452 17.60 -1.96 -1.08
CA GLY A 452 17.18 -1.10 -2.17
C GLY A 452 15.79 -1.49 -2.70
N LEU A 453 15.48 -2.79 -2.77
CA LEU A 453 14.15 -3.27 -3.18
C LEU A 453 13.09 -2.83 -2.17
N PHE A 454 13.42 -2.84 -0.88
CA PHE A 454 12.53 -2.38 0.17
C PHE A 454 12.27 -0.86 0.10
N LEU A 455 13.32 -0.05 -0.07
CA LEU A 455 13.20 1.40 -0.29
C LEU A 455 12.38 1.71 -1.53
N LEU A 456 12.65 1.00 -2.63
CA LEU A 456 11.93 1.15 -3.89
C LEU A 456 10.44 0.87 -3.72
N ASN A 457 10.08 -0.19 -2.99
CA ASN A 457 8.68 -0.49 -2.68
C ASN A 457 7.99 0.66 -1.93
N ILE A 458 8.65 1.26 -0.92
CA ILE A 458 8.09 2.42 -0.19
C ILE A 458 7.87 3.61 -1.13
N ILE A 459 8.83 3.90 -2.02
CA ILE A 459 8.72 4.99 -3.00
C ILE A 459 7.51 4.75 -3.91
N PHE A 460 7.35 3.54 -4.44
CA PHE A 460 6.21 3.20 -5.29
C PHE A 460 4.88 3.28 -4.56
N ASP A 461 4.83 2.81 -3.32
CA ASP A 461 3.61 2.86 -2.50
C ASP A 461 3.21 4.32 -2.23
N SER A 462 4.18 5.17 -1.86
CA SER A 462 3.96 6.61 -1.66
C SER A 462 3.49 7.31 -2.93
N HIS A 463 4.12 6.99 -4.06
CA HIS A 463 3.75 7.54 -5.36
C HIS A 463 2.35 7.10 -5.78
N ARG A 464 1.97 5.84 -5.51
CA ARG A 464 0.62 5.33 -5.79
C ARG A 464 -0.44 6.09 -5.02
N ILE A 465 -0.24 6.28 -3.70
CA ILE A 465 -1.19 7.03 -2.87
C ILE A 465 -1.29 8.48 -3.37
N TYR A 466 -0.16 9.13 -3.66
CA TYR A 466 -0.15 10.47 -4.24
C TYR A 466 -0.91 10.53 -5.58
N HIS A 467 -0.68 9.55 -6.47
CA HIS A 467 -1.41 9.45 -7.73
C HIS A 467 -2.92 9.33 -7.51
N LEU A 468 -3.35 8.50 -6.55
CA LEU A 468 -4.77 8.37 -6.21
C LEU A 468 -5.34 9.71 -5.69
N MET A 469 -4.60 10.45 -4.87
CA MET A 469 -5.03 11.80 -4.42
C MET A 469 -5.21 12.77 -5.60
N VAL A 470 -4.30 12.75 -6.58
CA VAL A 470 -4.43 13.55 -7.81
C VAL A 470 -5.65 13.12 -8.64
N GLN A 471 -5.96 11.82 -8.70
CA GLN A 471 -7.20 11.36 -9.36
C GLN A 471 -8.45 11.80 -8.59
N MET A 472 -8.43 11.79 -7.25
CA MET A 472 -9.53 12.33 -6.43
C MET A 472 -9.76 13.82 -6.71
N LEU A 473 -8.71 14.61 -6.90
CA LEU A 473 -8.81 16.00 -7.35
C LEU A 473 -9.53 16.10 -8.70
N PHE A 474 -9.15 15.28 -9.68
CA PHE A 474 -9.75 15.31 -11.02
C PHE A 474 -11.22 14.88 -11.05
N LEU A 475 -11.65 14.10 -10.05
CA LEU A 475 -13.06 13.72 -9.88
C LEU A 475 -13.94 14.90 -9.45
N ILE A 476 -13.44 15.87 -8.69
CA ILE A 476 -14.21 17.06 -8.30
C ILE A 476 -13.95 18.27 -9.19
N LYS A 477 -12.75 18.38 -9.79
CA LYS A 477 -12.38 19.53 -10.64
C LYS A 477 -12.80 19.30 -12.10
N PRO A 478 -13.66 20.16 -12.69
CA PRO A 478 -14.08 20.02 -14.09
C PRO A 478 -12.94 20.19 -15.08
N LYS A 479 -12.13 21.24 -14.89
CA LYS A 479 -10.98 21.56 -15.72
C LYS A 479 -9.72 20.95 -15.15
N LYS A 480 -8.88 20.41 -16.02
CA LYS A 480 -7.55 19.92 -15.63
C LYS A 480 -6.72 21.09 -15.13
N ASP A 481 -6.05 20.88 -14.01
CA ASP A 481 -5.13 21.85 -13.44
C ASP A 481 -3.88 22.00 -14.30
N GLN A 482 -3.35 23.23 -14.40
CA GLN A 482 -2.07 23.47 -15.04
C GLN A 482 -0.92 22.78 -14.29
N ASN A 483 -1.03 22.67 -12.97
CA ASN A 483 -0.01 22.00 -12.15
C ASN A 483 0.07 20.49 -12.42
N TYR A 484 -0.97 19.89 -13.01
CA TYR A 484 -1.04 18.44 -13.25
C TYR A 484 -1.18 18.09 -14.74
N ILE A 485 -0.70 18.94 -15.65
CA ILE A 485 -0.77 18.71 -17.11
C ILE A 485 -0.21 17.35 -17.53
N GLN A 486 0.82 16.85 -16.84
CA GLN A 486 1.44 15.56 -17.16
C GLN A 486 0.61 14.35 -16.70
N THR A 487 -0.27 14.50 -15.71
CA THR A 487 -1.05 13.37 -15.18
C THR A 487 -2.29 13.15 -16.03
N GLN A 488 -2.50 11.93 -16.52
CA GLN A 488 -3.70 11.60 -17.29
C GLN A 488 -4.94 11.59 -16.37
N LYS A 489 -6.04 12.21 -16.81
CA LYS A 489 -7.35 12.11 -16.18
C LYS A 489 -8.07 10.90 -16.77
N TYR A 490 -8.38 9.89 -15.96
CA TYR A 490 -9.00 8.64 -16.45
C TYR A 490 -10.52 8.66 -16.40
N LEU A 491 -11.09 9.33 -15.40
CA LEU A 491 -12.52 9.38 -15.17
C LEU A 491 -13.04 10.82 -15.35
N PRO A 492 -14.28 10.98 -15.84
CA PRO A 492 -14.92 12.29 -15.89
C PRO A 492 -15.15 12.86 -14.48
N THR A 493 -15.51 14.14 -14.41
CA THR A 493 -15.87 14.77 -13.14
C THR A 493 -17.18 14.20 -12.61
N LEU A 494 -17.26 13.99 -11.30
CA LEU A 494 -18.45 13.57 -10.59
C LEU A 494 -19.59 14.55 -10.83
N ASN A 495 -20.82 14.07 -10.82
CA ASN A 495 -21.99 14.90 -10.90
C ASN A 495 -22.15 15.69 -9.60
N LEU A 496 -21.61 16.90 -9.56
CA LEU A 496 -21.63 17.79 -8.41
C LEU A 496 -23.05 18.25 -8.02
N THR A 497 -24.07 17.93 -8.83
CA THR A 497 -25.47 18.20 -8.47
C THR A 497 -26.09 17.14 -7.58
N GLN A 498 -25.41 16.03 -7.27
CA GLN A 498 -25.93 15.02 -6.35
C GLN A 498 -25.24 15.16 -5.00
N ASN A 499 -26.03 15.39 -3.93
CA ASN A 499 -25.51 15.50 -2.56
C ASN A 499 -24.64 14.29 -2.18
N ASN A 500 -25.14 13.07 -2.42
CA ASN A 500 -24.42 11.84 -2.08
C ASN A 500 -23.04 11.70 -2.73
N ASN A 501 -22.78 12.36 -3.86
CA ASN A 501 -21.48 12.26 -4.54
C ASN A 501 -20.35 12.94 -3.74
N PHE A 502 -20.62 13.99 -2.96
CA PHE A 502 -19.58 14.62 -2.13
C PHE A 502 -19.17 13.71 -0.97
N LYS A 503 -20.17 13.17 -0.24
CA LYS A 503 -19.93 12.16 0.81
C LYS A 503 -19.20 10.93 0.27
N ASN A 504 -19.66 10.38 -0.86
CA ASN A 504 -19.00 9.23 -1.48
C ASN A 504 -17.61 9.57 -2.02
N TRP A 505 -17.36 10.81 -2.44
CA TRP A 505 -16.02 11.25 -2.82
C TRP A 505 -15.07 11.33 -1.62
N VAL A 506 -15.52 11.83 -0.46
CA VAL A 506 -14.71 11.82 0.77
C VAL A 506 -14.40 10.38 1.18
N GLN A 507 -15.38 9.48 1.13
CA GLN A 507 -15.17 8.04 1.39
C GLN A 507 -14.17 7.43 0.41
N LEU A 508 -14.27 7.73 -0.89
CA LEU A 508 -13.33 7.25 -1.91
C LEU A 508 -11.90 7.73 -1.64
N ARG A 509 -11.75 8.99 -1.22
CA ARG A 509 -10.45 9.56 -0.81
C ARG A 509 -9.91 8.87 0.45
N ARG A 510 -10.75 8.67 1.46
CA ARG A 510 -10.38 7.97 2.70
C ARG A 510 -9.91 6.55 2.40
N LEU A 511 -10.65 5.80 1.59
CA LEU A 511 -10.26 4.46 1.14
C LEU A 511 -8.96 4.45 0.32
N SER A 512 -8.71 5.49 -0.47
CA SER A 512 -7.46 5.62 -1.23
C SER A 512 -6.21 5.77 -0.35
N ILE A 513 -6.35 6.46 0.80
CA ILE A 513 -5.28 6.59 1.81
C ILE A 513 -5.12 5.30 2.61
N GLU A 514 -6.24 4.64 2.89
CA GLU A 514 -6.33 3.42 3.70
C GLU A 514 -5.91 2.16 2.95
N TYR A 515 -5.88 2.22 1.62
CA TYR A 515 -5.42 1.15 0.75
C TYR A 515 -3.96 0.80 1.05
N GLY A 516 -3.72 -0.42 1.51
CA GLY A 516 -2.39 -0.87 1.92
C GLY A 516 -1.87 -0.26 3.22
N LYS A 517 -2.74 0.25 4.12
CA LYS A 517 -2.33 0.86 5.42
C LYS A 517 -1.31 0.00 6.18
N ARG A 518 -1.46 -1.33 6.15
CA ARG A 518 -0.52 -2.25 6.80
C ARG A 518 0.89 -2.19 6.20
N PHE A 519 1.00 -2.11 4.88
CA PHE A 519 2.27 -2.02 4.17
C PHE A 519 2.90 -0.64 4.33
N TRP A 520 2.07 0.40 4.29
CA TRP A 520 2.51 1.77 4.54
C TRP A 520 3.10 1.93 5.95
N LYS A 521 2.43 1.44 7.00
CA LYS A 521 2.97 1.50 8.38
C LYS A 521 4.31 0.77 8.53
N ARG A 522 4.48 -0.39 7.88
CA ARG A 522 5.79 -1.07 7.79
C ARG A 522 6.82 -0.20 7.08
N GLY A 523 6.42 0.42 5.97
CA GLY A 523 7.21 1.36 5.20
C GLY A 523 7.67 2.55 6.03
N GLN A 524 6.78 3.15 6.82
CA GLN A 524 7.03 4.29 7.68
C GLN A 524 8.07 3.99 8.76
N VAL A 525 7.94 2.85 9.47
CA VAL A 525 8.90 2.46 10.53
C VAL A 525 10.26 2.13 9.93
N ASN A 526 10.31 1.46 8.79
CA ASN A 526 11.58 1.20 8.12
C ASN A 526 12.20 2.47 7.49
N LEU A 527 11.40 3.37 6.93
CA LEU A 527 11.85 4.68 6.45
C LEU A 527 12.46 5.49 7.60
N SER A 528 11.87 5.37 8.79
CA SER A 528 12.38 5.97 10.01
C SER A 528 13.77 5.44 10.33
N PHE A 529 13.94 4.12 10.40
CA PHE A 529 15.26 3.51 10.59
C PHE A 529 16.26 3.91 9.48
N MET A 530 15.81 4.04 8.22
CA MET A 530 16.65 4.46 7.11
C MET A 530 17.11 5.91 7.20
N LEU A 531 16.29 6.80 7.76
CA LEU A 531 16.71 8.16 8.05
C LEU A 531 17.81 8.17 9.11
N LEU A 532 17.70 7.34 10.15
CA LEU A 532 18.78 7.20 11.14
C LEU A 532 20.04 6.62 10.50
N TYR A 533 19.88 5.61 9.63
CA TYR A 533 20.98 5.02 8.89
C TYR A 533 21.65 6.03 7.95
N SER A 534 20.93 6.98 7.33
CA SER A 534 21.54 7.99 6.48
C SER A 534 22.23 9.12 7.25
N ILE A 535 21.81 9.38 8.49
CA ILE A 535 22.50 10.32 9.39
C ILE A 535 23.86 9.77 9.83
N TYR A 536 24.00 8.46 10.04
CA TYR A 536 25.27 7.83 10.45
C TYR A 536 26.46 8.15 9.51
N PRO A 537 26.43 7.84 8.19
CA PRO A 537 27.53 8.16 7.29
C PRO A 537 27.70 9.67 7.13
N ALA A 538 26.64 10.47 7.23
CA ALA A 538 26.75 11.93 7.20
C ALA A 538 27.59 12.45 8.36
N ILE A 539 27.30 12.00 9.58
CA ILE A 539 28.06 12.37 10.79
C ILE A 539 29.50 11.87 10.68
N SER A 540 29.72 10.63 10.27
CA SER A 540 31.06 10.08 10.12
C SER A 540 31.90 10.85 9.10
N LEU A 541 31.32 11.22 7.95
CA LEU A 541 31.99 12.06 6.94
C LEU A 541 32.30 13.48 7.46
N ILE A 542 31.43 14.07 8.28
CA ILE A 542 31.70 15.37 8.90
C ILE A 542 32.86 15.23 9.90
N LEU A 543 32.84 14.21 10.75
CA LEU A 543 33.91 13.97 11.72
C LEU A 543 35.26 13.66 11.05
N TYR A 544 35.22 13.01 9.88
CA TYR A 544 36.38 12.87 9.00
C TYR A 544 36.89 14.23 8.50
N MET A 545 36.01 15.07 7.94
CA MET A 545 36.38 16.40 7.44
C MET A 545 36.90 17.34 8.53
N LEU A 546 36.52 17.12 9.78
CA LEU A 546 36.99 17.86 10.95
C LEU A 546 38.28 17.27 11.55
N ASP A 547 38.86 16.24 10.93
CA ASP A 547 40.04 15.51 11.38
C ASP A 547 39.90 14.92 12.81
N VAL A 548 38.67 14.60 13.22
CA VAL A 548 38.37 13.98 14.52
C VAL A 548 38.57 12.47 14.47
N PHE A 549 38.19 11.86 13.34
CA PHE A 549 38.38 10.44 13.06
C PHE A 549 39.13 10.25 11.75
N HIS A 550 40.18 9.44 11.78
CA HIS A 550 40.85 9.01 10.55
C HIS A 550 40.17 7.74 10.05
N PHE A 551 39.56 7.84 8.88
CA PHE A 551 39.01 6.71 8.14
C PHE A 551 39.93 6.39 6.97
N CYS A 552 39.96 5.14 6.55
CA CYS A 552 40.65 4.79 5.31
C CYS A 552 39.83 5.26 4.10
N GLU A 553 40.47 5.36 2.93
CA GLU A 553 39.82 5.83 1.71
C GLU A 553 38.62 4.96 1.30
N LEU A 554 38.70 3.64 1.49
CA LEU A 554 37.61 2.71 1.19
C LEU A 554 36.35 3.00 2.03
N GLU A 555 36.54 3.25 3.34
CA GLU A 555 35.46 3.57 4.27
C GLU A 555 34.74 4.85 3.84
N ILE A 556 35.50 5.88 3.44
CA ILE A 556 34.96 7.15 2.94
C ILE A 556 34.11 6.93 1.68
N TRP A 557 34.60 6.11 0.74
CA TRP A 557 33.83 5.78 -0.47
C TRP A 557 32.52 5.07 -0.16
N PHE A 558 32.53 4.10 0.77
CA PHE A 558 31.32 3.42 1.21
C PHE A 558 30.34 4.36 1.90
N MET A 559 30.80 5.16 2.86
CA MET A 559 29.94 6.12 3.56
C MET A 559 29.34 7.14 2.60
N THR A 560 30.14 7.66 1.67
CA THR A 560 29.68 8.61 0.66
C THR A 560 28.61 8.00 -0.23
N PHE A 561 28.85 6.79 -0.75
CA PHE A 561 27.88 6.09 -1.58
C PHE A 561 26.58 5.81 -0.82
N ASP A 562 26.69 5.24 0.38
CA ASP A 562 25.55 4.87 1.22
C ASP A 562 24.74 6.10 1.60
N PHE A 563 25.41 7.21 1.97
CA PHE A 563 24.77 8.49 2.26
C PHE A 563 23.95 8.96 1.06
N PHE A 564 24.54 9.10 -0.13
CA PHE A 564 23.81 9.65 -1.27
C PHE A 564 22.62 8.79 -1.68
N ILE A 565 22.79 7.47 -1.79
CA ILE A 565 21.70 6.60 -2.23
C ILE A 565 20.57 6.57 -1.20
N THR A 566 20.89 6.40 0.08
CA THR A 566 19.85 6.33 1.13
C THR A 566 19.20 7.69 1.36
N PHE A 567 19.97 8.78 1.38
CA PHE A 567 19.45 10.13 1.53
C PHE A 567 18.52 10.52 0.38
N ILE A 568 18.90 10.28 -0.88
CA ILE A 568 18.04 10.56 -2.04
C ILE A 568 16.75 9.75 -1.96
N SER A 569 16.85 8.45 -1.64
CA SER A 569 15.68 7.57 -1.53
C SER A 569 14.72 8.05 -0.43
N VAL A 570 15.24 8.39 0.75
CA VAL A 570 14.47 8.92 1.86
C VAL A 570 13.84 10.28 1.50
N ALA A 571 14.59 11.17 0.84
CA ALA A 571 14.08 12.47 0.42
C ALA A 571 12.92 12.35 -0.59
N ILE A 572 12.98 11.41 -1.53
CA ILE A 572 11.88 11.11 -2.46
C ILE A 572 10.63 10.64 -1.70
N CYS A 573 10.78 9.72 -0.74
CA CYS A 573 9.67 9.26 0.10
C CYS A 573 9.04 10.40 0.91
N LEU A 574 9.87 11.24 1.53
CA LEU A 574 9.38 12.38 2.31
C LEU A 574 8.71 13.44 1.42
N TYR A 575 9.21 13.65 0.19
CA TYR A 575 8.57 14.51 -0.80
C TYR A 575 7.15 14.03 -1.13
N PHE A 576 6.97 12.75 -1.48
CA PHE A 576 5.64 12.22 -1.75
C PHE A 576 4.73 12.29 -0.52
N SER A 577 5.27 12.05 0.68
CA SER A 577 4.53 12.20 1.93
C SER A 577 4.03 13.64 2.13
N ALA A 578 4.88 14.64 1.85
CA ALA A 578 4.49 16.06 1.89
C ALA A 578 3.43 16.39 0.83
N CYS A 579 3.54 15.85 -0.38
CA CYS A 579 2.53 16.02 -1.43
C CYS A 579 1.17 15.44 -1.02
N ILE A 580 1.15 14.27 -0.38
CA ILE A 580 -0.10 13.66 0.12
C ILE A 580 -0.72 14.55 1.20
N ASN A 581 0.07 15.04 2.16
CA ASN A 581 -0.43 15.97 3.18
C ASN A 581 -0.94 17.29 2.58
N TYR A 582 -0.23 17.86 1.61
CA TYR A 582 -0.65 19.05 0.90
C TYR A 582 -1.98 18.85 0.14
N SER A 583 -2.25 17.64 -0.33
CA SER A 583 -3.51 17.33 -1.01
C SER A 583 -4.75 17.58 -0.15
N PHE A 584 -4.67 17.46 1.19
CA PHE A 584 -5.79 17.79 2.08
C PHE A 584 -6.17 19.27 1.98
N VAL A 585 -5.19 20.15 2.19
CA VAL A 585 -5.37 21.61 2.09
C VAL A 585 -5.85 22.00 0.70
N TYR A 586 -5.24 21.40 -0.32
CA TYR A 586 -5.59 21.68 -1.70
C TYR A 586 -7.03 21.26 -2.04
N HIS A 587 -7.46 20.07 -1.61
CA HIS A 587 -8.81 19.59 -1.86
C HIS A 587 -9.86 20.44 -1.13
N ILE A 588 -9.58 20.90 0.10
CA ILE A 588 -10.46 21.82 0.84
C ILE A 588 -10.64 23.13 0.05
N SER A 589 -9.56 23.70 -0.48
CA SER A 589 -9.62 24.91 -1.31
C SER A 589 -10.46 24.71 -2.58
N ILE A 590 -10.39 23.53 -3.22
CA ILE A 590 -11.21 23.24 -4.41
C ILE A 590 -12.69 23.08 -4.05
N LEU A 591 -13.01 22.49 -2.89
CA LEU A 591 -14.38 22.44 -2.40
C LEU A 591 -14.94 23.84 -2.13
N GLU A 592 -14.13 24.76 -1.62
CA GLU A 592 -14.51 26.18 -1.45
C GLU A 592 -14.80 26.86 -2.78
N GLU A 593 -13.96 26.64 -3.81
CA GLU A 593 -14.23 27.15 -5.15
C GLU A 593 -15.56 26.62 -5.71
N ILE A 594 -15.84 25.33 -5.52
CA ILE A 594 -17.11 24.70 -5.94
C ILE A 594 -18.28 25.30 -5.17
N GLN A 595 -18.14 25.51 -3.85
CA GLN A 595 -19.16 26.13 -3.01
C GLN A 595 -19.49 27.54 -3.48
N ILE A 596 -18.48 28.33 -3.87
CA ILE A 596 -18.67 29.68 -4.44
C ILE A 596 -19.47 29.61 -5.75
N VAL A 597 -19.23 28.62 -6.60
CA VAL A 597 -20.03 28.42 -7.83
C VAL A 597 -21.50 28.17 -7.49
N PHE A 598 -21.80 27.33 -6.51
CA PHE A 598 -23.17 27.08 -6.06
C PHE A 598 -23.82 28.30 -5.42
N ARG A 599 -23.12 29.04 -4.54
CA ARG A 599 -23.63 30.29 -3.97
C ARG A 599 -23.93 31.35 -5.03
N ASN A 600 -23.09 31.44 -6.07
CA ASN A 600 -23.34 32.35 -7.18
C ASN A 600 -24.59 31.96 -7.99
N LEU A 601 -24.86 30.66 -8.15
CA LEU A 601 -26.07 30.16 -8.82
C LEU A 601 -27.36 30.51 -8.07
N GLN A 602 -27.31 30.82 -6.77
CA GLN A 602 -28.48 31.24 -5.99
C GLN A 602 -28.95 32.66 -6.31
N ARG A 603 -28.12 33.47 -6.99
CA ARG A 603 -28.50 34.84 -7.36
C ARG A 603 -29.73 34.82 -8.25
N GLU A 604 -30.76 35.58 -7.86
CA GLU A 604 -32.06 35.64 -8.55
C GLU A 604 -31.91 35.90 -10.05
N ASP A 605 -31.00 36.80 -10.44
CA ASP A 605 -30.69 37.12 -11.84
C ASP A 605 -30.36 35.89 -12.69
N LEU A 606 -29.66 34.89 -12.14
CA LEU A 606 -29.26 33.68 -12.88
C LEU A 606 -30.36 32.63 -12.92
N LEU A 607 -31.21 32.57 -11.90
CA LEU A 607 -32.33 31.64 -11.84
C LEU A 607 -33.45 32.07 -12.79
N GLN A 608 -33.80 33.36 -12.76
CA GLN A 608 -34.88 33.97 -13.55
C GLN A 608 -34.48 34.25 -15.00
N SER A 609 -33.19 34.46 -15.26
CA SER A 609 -32.72 34.72 -16.62
C SER A 609 -32.97 33.52 -17.54
N LYS A 610 -33.64 33.81 -18.66
CA LYS A 610 -33.72 32.89 -19.81
C LYS A 610 -32.39 32.78 -20.57
N GLN A 611 -31.45 33.69 -20.36
CA GLN A 611 -30.14 33.64 -21.00
C GLN A 611 -29.27 32.58 -20.32
N GLU A 612 -28.73 31.65 -21.11
CA GLU A 612 -27.79 30.67 -20.61
C GLU A 612 -26.50 31.35 -20.13
N PRO A 613 -25.97 30.97 -18.95
CA PRO A 613 -24.71 31.52 -18.48
C PRO A 613 -23.58 31.17 -19.45
N SER A 614 -22.69 32.14 -19.73
CA SER A 614 -21.54 31.97 -20.62
C SER A 614 -20.53 30.93 -20.10
N ASN A 615 -20.45 30.76 -18.78
CA ASN A 615 -19.60 29.75 -18.16
C ASN A 615 -20.23 28.36 -18.31
N TYR A 616 -19.52 27.50 -19.03
CA TYR A 616 -19.91 26.12 -19.31
C TYR A 616 -20.34 25.31 -18.07
N LEU A 617 -19.62 25.46 -16.95
CA LEU A 617 -19.92 24.72 -15.72
C LEU A 617 -21.27 25.15 -15.13
N TYR A 618 -21.52 26.46 -15.07
CA TYR A 618 -22.79 27.01 -14.59
C TYR A 618 -23.95 26.50 -15.44
N ARG A 619 -23.78 26.48 -16.78
CA ARG A 619 -24.82 26.01 -17.69
C ARG A 619 -25.20 24.55 -17.43
N ILE A 620 -24.21 23.67 -17.23
CA ILE A 620 -24.46 22.24 -17.02
C ILE A 620 -25.07 21.98 -15.64
N ILE A 621 -24.56 22.65 -14.60
CA ILE A 621 -25.12 22.54 -13.26
C ILE A 621 -26.58 23.01 -13.29
N LEU A 622 -26.85 24.19 -13.85
CA LEU A 622 -28.20 24.76 -13.91
C LEU A 622 -29.15 23.88 -14.72
N LYS A 623 -28.70 23.32 -15.85
CA LYS A 623 -29.47 22.38 -16.66
C LYS A 623 -29.88 21.15 -15.84
N ASN A 624 -28.92 20.51 -15.16
CA ASN A 624 -29.19 19.33 -14.35
C ASN A 624 -30.09 19.63 -13.13
N LEU A 625 -29.95 20.82 -12.53
CA LEU A 625 -30.83 21.27 -11.45
C LEU A 625 -32.27 21.45 -11.95
N ARG A 626 -32.43 22.18 -13.06
CA ARG A 626 -33.73 22.44 -13.71
C ARG A 626 -34.45 21.16 -14.12
N GLU A 627 -33.72 20.18 -14.66
CA GLU A 627 -34.24 18.86 -15.01
C GLU A 627 -34.76 18.09 -13.79
N LYS A 628 -34.12 18.24 -12.62
CA LYS A 628 -34.53 17.54 -11.38
C LYS A 628 -35.68 18.22 -10.64
N THR A 629 -35.72 19.55 -10.63
CA THR A 629 -36.68 20.33 -9.82
C THR A 629 -37.88 20.82 -10.62
N GLY A 630 -37.96 20.49 -11.92
CA GLY A 630 -39.05 20.94 -12.79
C GLY A 630 -39.06 22.45 -13.02
N ASN A 631 -37.89 23.09 -13.04
CA ASN A 631 -37.71 24.55 -13.12
C ASN A 631 -38.32 25.38 -11.97
N ASN A 632 -38.74 24.77 -10.86
CA ASN A 632 -39.21 25.54 -9.70
C ASN A 632 -38.02 26.21 -8.98
N GLU A 633 -37.99 27.55 -8.95
CA GLU A 633 -36.90 28.35 -8.38
C GLU A 633 -36.68 28.08 -6.90
N GLU A 634 -37.75 28.01 -6.10
CA GLU A 634 -37.67 27.72 -4.66
C GLU A 634 -37.05 26.33 -4.41
N ALA A 635 -37.49 25.34 -5.18
CA ALA A 635 -36.94 23.99 -5.11
C ALA A 635 -35.47 23.93 -5.57
N ILE A 636 -35.06 24.74 -6.56
CA ILE A 636 -33.65 24.87 -6.95
C ILE A 636 -32.83 25.47 -5.82
N GLN A 637 -33.32 26.53 -5.17
CA GLN A 637 -32.61 27.20 -4.08
C GLN A 637 -32.44 26.25 -2.88
N GLU A 638 -33.50 25.57 -2.46
CA GLU A 638 -33.46 24.56 -1.40
C GLU A 638 -32.45 23.44 -1.75
N TYR A 639 -32.49 22.94 -2.98
CA TYR A 639 -31.58 21.90 -3.41
C TYR A 639 -30.12 22.37 -3.48
N ILE A 640 -29.86 23.62 -3.89
CA ILE A 640 -28.51 24.22 -3.83
C ILE A 640 -28.04 24.34 -2.37
N ASN A 641 -28.91 24.75 -1.43
CA ASN A 641 -28.57 24.82 0.00
C ASN A 641 -28.13 23.44 0.53
N ASN A 642 -28.87 22.38 0.19
CA ASN A 642 -28.52 21.02 0.57
C ASN A 642 -27.16 20.56 -0.01
N ILE A 643 -26.80 21.02 -1.21
CA ILE A 643 -25.47 20.77 -1.79
C ILE A 643 -24.39 21.55 -1.03
N ILE A 644 -24.64 22.82 -0.71
CA ILE A 644 -23.69 23.66 0.03
C ILE A 644 -23.39 23.05 1.40
N GLU A 645 -24.41 22.58 2.12
CA GLU A 645 -24.29 21.89 3.41
C GLU A 645 -23.43 20.62 3.27
N SER A 646 -23.70 19.80 2.25
CA SER A 646 -22.90 18.60 1.95
C SER A 646 -21.42 18.90 1.65
N ILE A 647 -21.14 20.03 0.99
CA ILE A 647 -19.78 20.50 0.74
C ILE A 647 -19.11 20.91 2.06
N ASP A 648 -19.82 21.62 2.94
CA ASP A 648 -19.30 22.02 4.25
C ASP A 648 -19.01 20.80 5.14
N ASP A 649 -19.91 19.81 5.18
CA ASP A 649 -19.68 18.53 5.85
C ASP A 649 -18.44 17.82 5.32
N SER A 650 -18.30 17.77 3.99
CA SER A 650 -17.13 17.17 3.34
C SER A 650 -15.83 17.91 3.68
N LYS A 651 -15.85 19.24 3.77
CA LYS A 651 -14.70 20.04 4.19
C LYS A 651 -14.33 19.77 5.65
N ASN A 652 -15.32 19.75 6.53
CA ASN A 652 -15.14 19.47 7.96
C ASN A 652 -14.56 18.07 8.18
N GLU A 653 -15.04 17.06 7.45
CA GLU A 653 -14.50 15.70 7.49
C GLU A 653 -13.05 15.67 6.97
N LEU A 654 -12.74 16.36 5.87
CA LEU A 654 -11.35 16.43 5.38
C LEU A 654 -10.41 17.14 6.36
N GLN A 655 -10.88 18.19 7.03
CA GLN A 655 -10.11 18.90 8.04
C GLN A 655 -9.86 18.01 9.26
N LEU A 656 -10.88 17.26 9.70
CA LEU A 656 -10.74 16.25 10.74
C LEU A 656 -9.70 15.20 10.34
N LEU A 657 -9.82 14.60 9.16
CA LEU A 657 -8.88 13.59 8.65
C LEU A 657 -7.46 14.15 8.51
N SER A 658 -7.31 15.41 8.08
CA SER A 658 -6.01 16.08 8.01
C SER A 658 -5.35 16.23 9.39
N ASN A 659 -6.15 16.37 10.44
CA ASN A 659 -5.67 16.54 11.81
C ASN A 659 -5.44 15.20 12.51
N THR A 660 -6.30 14.21 12.29
CA THR A 660 -6.28 12.91 12.99
C THR A 660 -5.40 11.88 12.31
N GLU A 661 -5.36 11.86 10.97
CA GLU A 661 -4.63 10.86 10.18
C GLU A 661 -3.70 11.47 9.13
N PRO A 662 -2.82 12.44 9.48
CA PRO A 662 -1.83 12.93 8.54
C PRO A 662 -0.79 11.86 8.21
N PHE A 663 -0.15 11.98 7.04
CA PHE A 663 1.03 11.17 6.71
C PHE A 663 2.19 11.62 7.59
N GLN A 664 2.59 10.72 8.49
CA GLN A 664 3.65 10.97 9.46
C GLN A 664 4.91 10.16 9.12
N CYS A 665 6.07 10.62 9.58
CA CYS A 665 7.31 9.82 9.72
C CYS A 665 7.85 10.10 11.13
N PHE A 666 8.22 9.07 11.91
CA PHE A 666 8.51 9.22 13.35
C PHE A 666 7.42 9.92 14.18
N GLY A 667 6.16 9.82 13.77
CA GLY A 667 5.05 10.55 14.40
C GLY A 667 4.98 12.04 14.05
N PHE A 668 5.93 12.58 13.25
CA PHE A 668 5.88 13.95 12.76
C PHE A 668 5.18 14.02 11.41
N THR A 669 4.21 14.93 11.28
CA THR A 669 3.57 15.23 9.99
C THR A 669 4.58 15.84 9.04
N ILE A 670 4.80 15.19 7.89
CA ILE A 670 5.79 15.65 6.91
C ILE A 670 5.19 16.78 6.07
N THR A 671 5.80 17.96 6.12
CA THR A 671 5.38 19.15 5.37
C THR A 671 6.50 19.66 4.47
N PHE A 672 6.15 20.43 3.43
CA PHE A 672 7.16 21.09 2.58
C PHE A 672 8.06 22.06 3.35
N SER A 673 7.54 22.67 4.42
CA SER A 673 8.34 23.53 5.31
C SER A 673 9.45 22.73 6.01
N ILE A 674 9.11 21.57 6.58
CA ILE A 674 10.09 20.69 7.23
C ILE A 674 11.13 20.22 6.22
N LEU A 675 10.72 19.80 5.02
CA LEU A 675 11.63 19.39 3.96
C LEU A 675 12.60 20.50 3.55
N LYS A 676 12.09 21.72 3.32
CA LYS A 676 12.90 22.88 2.95
C LYS A 676 13.89 23.23 4.05
N SER A 677 13.45 23.27 5.30
CA SER A 677 14.31 23.54 6.45
C SER A 677 15.39 22.47 6.62
N GLY A 678 15.04 21.18 6.44
CA GLY A 678 15.99 20.07 6.47
C GLY A 678 17.05 20.17 5.38
N LEU A 679 16.66 20.52 4.15
CA LEU A 679 17.61 20.74 3.05
C LEU A 679 18.55 21.91 3.32
N ILE A 680 18.03 23.06 3.78
CA ILE A 680 18.84 24.23 4.13
C ILE A 680 19.84 23.88 5.25
N PHE A 681 19.39 23.15 6.27
CA PHE A 681 20.24 22.70 7.37
C PHE A 681 21.38 21.81 6.88
N LEU A 682 21.08 20.80 6.05
CA LEU A 682 22.09 19.90 5.48
C LEU A 682 23.07 20.62 4.56
N SER A 683 22.58 21.53 3.71
CA SER A 683 23.45 22.38 2.88
C SER A 683 24.37 23.25 3.74
N SER A 684 23.85 23.82 4.83
CA SER A 684 24.64 24.66 5.74
C SER A 684 25.74 23.85 6.43
N ILE A 685 25.44 22.63 6.89
CA ILE A 685 26.43 21.71 7.47
C ILE A 685 27.49 21.34 6.44
N LEU A 686 27.09 21.03 5.21
CA LEU A 686 28.01 20.67 4.14
C LEU A 686 28.96 21.84 3.82
N THR A 687 28.41 23.05 3.65
CA THR A 687 29.20 24.26 3.41
C THR A 687 30.16 24.54 4.56
N PHE A 688 29.71 24.39 5.81
CA PHE A 688 30.58 24.54 6.97
C PHE A 688 31.72 23.51 6.96
N SER A 689 31.40 22.23 6.73
CA SER A 689 32.40 21.15 6.71
C SER A 689 33.45 21.34 5.62
N ILE A 690 33.01 21.74 4.41
CA ILE A 690 33.92 22.08 3.30
C ILE A 690 34.81 23.27 3.66
N ASN A 691 34.25 24.33 4.25
CA ASN A 691 35.04 25.52 4.62
C ASN A 691 36.09 25.21 5.70
N VAL A 692 35.77 24.34 6.66
CA VAL A 692 36.74 23.90 7.68
C VAL A 692 37.83 23.06 7.02
N TYR A 693 37.46 22.10 6.18
CA TYR A 693 38.41 21.24 5.46
C TYR A 693 39.38 22.07 4.60
N LEU A 694 38.88 23.03 3.80
CA LEU A 694 39.69 23.93 2.97
C LEU A 694 40.56 24.93 3.76
N LYS A 695 40.31 25.09 5.07
CA LYS A 695 41.14 25.95 5.94
C LYS A 695 42.23 25.14 6.64
N ALA A 696 41.96 23.86 6.89
CA ALA A 696 42.91 22.95 7.51
C ALA A 696 43.96 22.43 6.52
N HIS A 697 43.61 22.31 5.24
CA HIS A 697 44.45 21.84 4.13
C HIS A 697 44.58 22.89 3.05
#